data_AF-A0A9N7NWA4-F1
#
_entry.id   AF-A0A9N7NWA4-F1
#
_cell.length_a   1.000
_cell.length_b   1.000
_cell.length_c   1.000
_cell.angle_alpha   90.00
_cell.angle_beta   90.00
_cell.angle_gamma   90.00
#
_symmetry.space_group_name_H-M   'P 1'
#
loop_
_entity.id
_entity.type
_entity.pdbx_description
1 polymer ?
#
loop_
_entity_poly.entity_id
_entity_poly.type
_entity_poly.pdbx_seq_one_letter_code
_entity_poly.pdbx_strand_id
1 'polypeptide(L)'
;MQVQDRNFPPPDSPKTHKSQSRAKPFSIHSKNLDFSTWASENLYKILTILLLIATVAALFFLRNYSTGGGDATALLCLQSAQSHSVHPKLPKVIWNSIDRIVDKTTPYSSFRSEKWIVVSVSDYPSDVLRKMAKLKGWQVLAIGNSKTPKDWNLKGAIYLSLDVQAQLGFRVTDYLPYDSYIRKTVGYLFAIQHGAQKIYDVDDRGEVIDNDIGKHFDIELIGESARQEVILQYSHENPNRTVVNPYIHFGQRTVWPRGLPLENVGEIEHEEFYTEVFGGKQFIQQGISNGLPDVDSVFYFTRKASLDSFDIIFDDRAPKVALPQGTMVPVNSFNTIFHSSAFWGLMLPVSVSTMASDILRGYWAQRILWEIGGYVVVYPPTVHRHDKIEGYPFSDEKDLHVNVGRLINFLVEWRSNEKHRLFEKILELSHVMAEEGFWTEKDVLFTAAWLQDLLAVGYQQPRLMSLELDRPRAAIGHGDRKEFVPQKLPSVHLGVEEIGTVNYEIADLIRWRKNFGNVVLVMFCGGPVERTALEWRLLYGRIFKTVIMLSEGKNDDLVVEEGRLDYIYKFLPKYFERYTSAEGFLFLKDDTVLNYWNLLHANKSKLWITNKVSKSWMSISTAGNDWFAKQAENVNKVVSTMPAHFQVNYKENVKNQQENENLIMCNSEVFYIPRHLAPDFTDLVNLVGELDIHHKIAIPMFFLAMDSPQNFDGVFDKMKYKQKLQSNSTSFYSADVPAVHPWNVSSEQDFIKLLRLMAAEKPPMACSSGTCQSGCYRNEYSGGEDDQKQHKASENGVEPNFASPRGGDLSVRSICVKCKVTEAMVSTHPAVAGGGGGDGGRYCADCFRSNLFGKFRFAVTSNAMILPSDNVLVAFSGGSSSRVALQFVHEMQQKAQKNYDASREKTLPVFQVGVVYIDETAIYPIPSTDYDRSLDKMRLIVSSLAPPAKHFLVIPIESICTPDFSAGTGRDRLTSLIAAVDDVTGKEDLVEHLRMQCLQKAAFENGYTKIIMGTCTSRIACRVLEATVKGQGFSLAADIQYVDARWKVPVMLPLRDCLSEELNMLCTLDSLKIIDAFKQPHSGINGLISSFVKLLKEENPSRESTIVRTAGKLTPFCFNRTPETNDQNTQSASKRRQKKYNLKPYSESLIRESFCVVCKSPLKEAKSSSLNSFGNQEKSAKIHSDACSSCQFQILPKDTSSLEYFLSLLPESIAANLTKDNRDSHELLRDQIQDCLLSDSDDET
;
A
#
# COMPACT_ATOMS: atom_id res chain seq x y z
N MET A 1 -28.42 32.05 -59.08
CA MET A 1 -29.07 31.43 -60.25
C MET A 1 -28.96 29.94 -59.99
N GLN A 2 -30.03 29.16 -59.91
CA GLN A 2 -31.19 29.17 -60.81
C GLN A 2 -32.36 28.52 -60.04
N VAL A 3 -33.66 28.82 -60.14
CA VAL A 3 -34.57 29.45 -61.10
C VAL A 3 -35.96 28.86 -60.72
N GLN A 4 -37.06 29.61 -60.91
CA GLN A 4 -38.48 29.14 -61.00
C GLN A 4 -39.11 28.51 -59.75
N ASP A 5 -40.40 28.59 -59.44
CA ASP A 5 -41.61 29.29 -59.90
C ASP A 5 -42.61 29.07 -58.71
N ARG A 6 -43.33 30.06 -58.20
CA ARG A 6 -44.72 30.43 -58.51
C ARG A 6 -45.83 29.40 -58.14
N ASN A 7 -46.90 29.97 -57.56
CA ASN A 7 -48.33 29.60 -57.67
C ASN A 7 -48.91 28.52 -56.74
N PHE A 8 -50.16 28.54 -56.24
CA PHE A 8 -51.34 29.45 -56.11
C PHE A 8 -52.23 28.77 -54.98
N PRO A 9 -53.49 29.16 -54.63
CA PRO A 9 -53.88 29.58 -53.26
C PRO A 9 -55.13 28.82 -52.70
N PRO A 10 -56.11 29.46 -52.01
CA PRO A 10 -56.66 29.23 -50.64
C PRO A 10 -57.97 28.39 -50.66
N PRO A 11 -59.01 28.50 -49.77
CA PRO A 11 -59.22 28.77 -48.33
C PRO A 11 -59.90 27.53 -47.64
N ASP A 12 -60.40 27.49 -46.40
CA ASP A 12 -61.79 27.81 -45.97
C ASP A 12 -62.11 27.28 -44.54
N SER A 13 -63.14 27.86 -43.91
CA SER A 13 -63.56 27.83 -42.48
C SER A 13 -64.78 26.88 -42.20
N PRO A 14 -65.65 27.00 -41.15
CA PRO A 14 -65.57 26.91 -39.67
C PRO A 14 -66.51 25.79 -39.02
N LYS A 15 -67.06 26.00 -37.79
CA LYS A 15 -67.70 25.11 -36.75
C LYS A 15 -69.13 24.49 -37.00
N THR A 16 -69.66 23.78 -35.96
CA THR A 16 -71.03 23.20 -35.58
C THR A 16 -71.66 21.83 -36.10
N HIS A 17 -72.16 20.97 -35.17
CA HIS A 17 -72.73 19.59 -35.29
C HIS A 17 -73.77 19.49 -34.15
N LYS A 18 -74.94 18.85 -34.38
CA LYS A 18 -75.87 18.32 -33.36
C LYS A 18 -76.99 17.46 -34.00
N SER A 19 -77.20 16.20 -33.56
CA SER A 19 -78.49 15.61 -33.09
C SER A 19 -78.42 14.08 -32.86
N GLN A 20 -79.04 13.60 -31.77
CA GLN A 20 -79.14 12.23 -31.25
C GLN A 20 -80.24 11.36 -31.89
N SER A 21 -80.02 10.04 -32.00
CA SER A 21 -80.95 8.94 -31.62
C SER A 21 -80.06 7.69 -31.38
N ARG A 22 -80.09 6.92 -30.29
CA ARG A 22 -81.07 5.99 -29.68
C ARG A 22 -81.17 4.63 -30.40
N ALA A 23 -80.66 3.58 -29.71
CA ALA A 23 -80.98 2.13 -29.83
C ALA A 23 -79.88 1.16 -30.35
N LYS A 24 -78.77 0.95 -29.63
CA LYS A 24 -77.68 -0.02 -29.94
C LYS A 24 -76.92 0.20 -31.26
N PRO A 25 -75.59 -0.03 -31.24
CA PRO A 25 -74.62 0.89 -30.65
C PRO A 25 -74.50 2.14 -31.54
N PHE A 26 -75.04 3.27 -31.09
CA PHE A 26 -75.20 4.45 -31.95
C PHE A 26 -73.92 5.28 -32.04
N SER A 27 -73.22 5.12 -33.16
CA SER A 27 -72.31 6.12 -33.72
C SER A 27 -73.11 7.41 -34.01
N ILE A 28 -72.55 8.58 -33.68
CA ILE A 28 -72.55 9.83 -34.47
C ILE A 28 -71.72 10.92 -33.74
N HIS A 29 -70.93 11.64 -34.53
CA HIS A 29 -69.89 12.62 -34.19
C HIS A 29 -70.29 13.91 -33.42
N SER A 30 -69.33 14.32 -32.57
CA SER A 30 -68.73 15.63 -32.20
C SER A 30 -69.54 16.94 -32.24
N LYS A 31 -69.51 17.80 -31.21
CA LYS A 31 -68.84 19.13 -31.29
C LYS A 31 -68.67 19.82 -29.94
N ASN A 32 -67.52 20.47 -29.84
CA ASN A 32 -66.88 21.11 -28.70
C ASN A 32 -67.74 22.18 -28.00
N LEU A 33 -67.79 22.09 -26.67
CA LEU A 33 -67.89 23.22 -25.75
C LEU A 33 -66.47 23.57 -25.30
N ASP A 34 -66.16 24.85 -25.41
CA ASP A 34 -64.85 25.47 -25.20
C ASP A 34 -64.50 25.42 -23.71
N PHE A 35 -63.51 24.59 -23.35
CA PHE A 35 -63.06 24.43 -21.97
C PHE A 35 -62.49 25.73 -21.39
N SER A 36 -62.06 26.66 -22.27
CA SER A 36 -61.43 27.92 -21.88
C SER A 36 -62.39 28.85 -21.11
N THR A 37 -63.65 28.95 -21.52
CA THR A 37 -64.65 29.81 -20.86
C THR A 37 -65.12 29.22 -19.53
N TRP A 38 -65.39 27.91 -19.49
CA TRP A 38 -65.78 27.22 -18.23
C TRP A 38 -64.65 27.23 -17.19
N ALA A 39 -63.40 27.03 -17.63
CA ALA A 39 -62.23 27.08 -16.75
C ALA A 39 -61.97 28.49 -16.22
N SER A 40 -62.22 29.54 -17.02
CA SER A 40 -62.04 30.93 -16.59
C SER A 40 -63.05 31.38 -15.53
N GLU A 41 -64.32 31.01 -15.65
CA GLU A 41 -65.37 31.40 -14.69
C GLU A 41 -65.32 30.58 -13.38
N ASN A 42 -64.77 29.36 -13.43
CA ASN A 42 -64.65 28.49 -12.27
C ASN A 42 -63.23 28.39 -11.72
N LEU A 43 -62.31 29.24 -12.19
CA LEU A 43 -60.87 29.16 -11.84
C LEU A 43 -60.63 29.20 -10.33
N TYR A 44 -61.36 30.05 -9.60
CA TYR A 44 -61.27 30.14 -8.13
C TYR A 44 -61.81 28.88 -7.41
N LYS A 45 -62.86 28.24 -7.94
CA LYS A 45 -63.40 26.98 -7.39
C LYS A 45 -62.49 25.80 -7.73
N ILE A 46 -61.88 25.81 -8.92
CA ILE A 46 -60.90 24.82 -9.36
C ILE A 46 -59.62 24.94 -8.53
N LEU A 47 -59.15 26.16 -8.27
CA LEU A 47 -57.99 26.43 -7.42
C LEU A 47 -58.25 26.03 -5.96
N THR A 48 -59.43 26.31 -5.40
CA THR A 48 -59.76 25.88 -4.03
C THR A 48 -59.91 24.36 -3.91
N ILE A 49 -60.49 23.69 -4.92
CA ILE A 49 -60.55 22.22 -4.95
C ILE A 49 -59.15 21.61 -5.13
N LEU A 50 -58.29 22.18 -5.98
CA LEU A 50 -56.90 21.74 -6.14
C LEU A 50 -56.09 21.93 -4.85
N LEU A 51 -56.29 23.05 -4.14
CA LEU A 51 -55.60 23.31 -2.89
C LEU A 51 -56.10 22.37 -1.77
N LEU A 52 -57.39 22.02 -1.77
CA LEU A 52 -57.97 21.02 -0.88
C LEU A 52 -57.46 19.61 -1.18
N ILE A 53 -57.35 19.23 -2.46
CA ILE A 53 -56.77 17.95 -2.88
C ILE A 53 -55.28 17.91 -2.52
N ALA A 54 -54.54 18.99 -2.70
CA ALA A 54 -53.12 19.07 -2.35
C ALA A 54 -52.91 19.00 -0.83
N THR A 55 -53.77 19.64 -0.03
CA THR A 55 -53.68 19.54 1.44
C THR A 55 -54.12 18.18 1.98
N VAL A 56 -55.15 17.55 1.39
CA VAL A 56 -55.55 16.18 1.74
C VAL A 56 -54.47 15.19 1.30
N ALA A 57 -53.86 15.37 0.13
CA ALA A 57 -52.74 14.56 -0.33
C ALA A 57 -51.51 14.75 0.57
N ALA A 58 -51.17 15.99 0.95
CA ALA A 58 -50.08 16.27 1.88
C ALA A 58 -50.34 15.66 3.27
N LEU A 59 -51.58 15.71 3.77
CA LEU A 59 -51.96 15.05 5.03
C LEU A 59 -51.91 13.51 4.92
N PHE A 60 -52.26 12.93 3.77
CA PHE A 60 -52.13 11.49 3.54
C PHE A 60 -50.67 11.06 3.43
N PHE A 61 -49.83 11.86 2.77
CA PHE A 61 -48.39 11.63 2.66
C PHE A 61 -47.68 11.79 4.02
N LEU A 62 -48.03 12.81 4.81
CA LEU A 62 -47.47 13.02 6.16
C LEU A 62 -47.94 11.95 7.15
N ARG A 63 -49.18 11.47 7.04
CA ARG A 63 -49.72 10.42 7.93
C ARG A 63 -49.15 9.05 7.59
N ASN A 64 -49.00 8.69 6.30
CA ASN A 64 -48.38 7.43 5.87
C ASN A 64 -46.87 7.36 6.15
N TYR A 65 -46.20 8.48 6.40
CA TYR A 65 -44.78 8.49 6.81
C TYR A 65 -44.59 8.27 8.32
N SER A 66 -45.63 8.50 9.14
CA SER A 66 -45.55 8.39 10.60
C SER A 66 -45.84 7.00 11.17
N THR A 67 -46.39 6.07 10.37
CA THR A 67 -46.80 4.74 10.83
C THR A 67 -46.51 3.67 9.77
N GLY A 68 -45.24 3.25 9.68
CA GLY A 68 -44.83 2.14 8.82
C GLY A 68 -43.36 2.20 8.49
N GLY A 69 -42.51 1.57 9.31
CA GLY A 69 -41.10 1.38 8.98
C GLY A 69 -40.92 0.49 7.75
N GLY A 70 -39.89 0.79 6.95
CA GLY A 70 -39.34 -0.09 5.92
C GLY A 70 -39.95 0.06 4.53
N ASP A 71 -39.32 0.88 3.68
CA ASP A 71 -38.53 0.37 2.54
C ASP A 71 -37.91 1.52 1.76
N ALA A 72 -36.59 1.65 1.89
CA ALA A 72 -35.75 2.59 1.14
C ALA A 72 -35.69 2.27 -0.37
N THR A 73 -36.38 1.23 -0.84
CA THR A 73 -36.35 0.75 -2.22
C THR A 73 -37.31 1.51 -3.14
N ALA A 74 -38.39 2.12 -2.62
CA ALA A 74 -39.33 2.88 -3.44
C ALA A 74 -38.86 4.30 -3.78
N LEU A 75 -38.04 4.91 -2.91
CA LEU A 75 -37.44 6.23 -3.15
C LEU A 75 -36.23 6.15 -4.10
N LEU A 76 -35.52 5.01 -4.13
CA LEU A 76 -34.51 4.70 -5.15
C LEU A 76 -35.10 4.62 -6.58
N CYS A 77 -36.38 4.25 -6.73
CA CYS A 77 -37.06 4.25 -8.03
C CYS A 77 -37.65 5.61 -8.45
N LEU A 78 -37.76 6.59 -7.53
CA LEU A 78 -38.32 7.92 -7.84
C LEU A 78 -37.27 9.03 -7.86
N GLN A 79 -36.16 8.92 -7.12
CA GLN A 79 -35.01 9.82 -7.28
C GLN A 79 -34.17 9.49 -8.52
N SER A 80 -34.20 8.23 -9.00
CA SER A 80 -33.72 7.90 -10.36
C SER A 80 -34.68 8.36 -11.48
N ALA A 81 -35.91 8.76 -11.14
CA ALA A 81 -36.89 9.23 -12.13
C ALA A 81 -36.94 10.76 -12.27
N GLN A 82 -36.11 11.52 -11.54
CA GLN A 82 -35.98 12.98 -11.68
C GLN A 82 -34.62 13.47 -12.22
N SER A 83 -33.69 12.57 -12.55
CA SER A 83 -32.96 12.78 -13.79
C SER A 83 -33.94 12.44 -14.90
N HIS A 84 -34.44 13.43 -15.65
CA HIS A 84 -34.96 13.11 -16.98
C HIS A 84 -33.88 12.27 -17.67
N SER A 85 -34.11 10.96 -17.85
CA SER A 85 -33.31 10.13 -18.72
C SER A 85 -33.59 10.60 -20.14
N VAL A 86 -32.95 11.71 -20.51
CA VAL A 86 -32.63 11.94 -21.91
C VAL A 86 -31.64 10.83 -22.20
N HIS A 87 -32.12 9.66 -22.62
CA HIS A 87 -31.27 8.70 -23.28
C HIS A 87 -30.65 9.46 -24.45
N PRO A 88 -29.35 9.78 -24.41
CA PRO A 88 -28.72 10.57 -25.46
C PRO A 88 -28.97 9.84 -26.77
N LYS A 89 -29.54 10.51 -27.78
CA LYS A 89 -29.87 9.78 -29.01
C LYS A 89 -28.59 9.51 -29.78
N LEU A 90 -28.30 8.25 -30.09
CA LEU A 90 -27.19 7.91 -30.98
C LEU A 90 -27.42 8.56 -32.36
N PRO A 91 -26.56 9.49 -32.81
CA PRO A 91 -26.77 10.18 -34.07
C PRO A 91 -26.50 9.22 -35.24
N LYS A 92 -27.45 9.14 -36.18
CA LYS A 92 -27.30 8.34 -37.41
C LYS A 92 -26.52 9.13 -38.45
N VAL A 93 -25.24 8.83 -38.60
CA VAL A 93 -24.35 9.47 -39.58
C VAL A 93 -24.25 8.62 -40.84
N ILE A 94 -24.48 9.21 -42.01
CA ILE A 94 -24.29 8.55 -43.31
C ILE A 94 -22.85 8.82 -43.77
N TRP A 95 -21.93 7.93 -43.40
CA TRP A 95 -20.48 8.12 -43.62
C TRP A 95 -20.06 8.30 -45.09
N ASN A 96 -20.84 7.78 -46.04
CA ASN A 96 -20.51 7.81 -47.46
C ASN A 96 -20.95 9.11 -48.18
N SER A 97 -21.71 9.98 -47.52
CA SER A 97 -22.29 11.20 -48.12
C SER A 97 -21.73 12.50 -47.52
N ILE A 98 -20.53 12.45 -46.93
CA ILE A 98 -19.93 13.62 -46.28
C ILE A 98 -19.19 14.46 -47.31
N ASP A 99 -19.63 15.71 -47.48
CA ASP A 99 -18.99 16.65 -48.39
C ASP A 99 -17.59 17.05 -47.93
N ARG A 100 -16.67 17.14 -48.89
CA ARG A 100 -15.28 17.53 -48.65
C ARG A 100 -15.19 19.02 -48.32
N ILE A 101 -14.53 19.33 -47.21
CA ILE A 101 -14.19 20.70 -46.82
C ILE A 101 -12.78 21.01 -47.31
N VAL A 102 -12.63 22.12 -48.04
CA VAL A 102 -11.34 22.59 -48.57
C VAL A 102 -11.16 24.04 -48.14
N ASP A 103 -10.01 24.35 -47.54
CA ASP A 103 -9.63 25.72 -47.25
C ASP A 103 -9.43 26.50 -48.57
N LYS A 104 -10.33 27.44 -48.82
CA LYS A 104 -10.27 28.40 -49.92
C LYS A 104 -10.22 29.84 -49.42
N THR A 105 -10.42 30.04 -48.13
CA THR A 105 -10.72 31.34 -47.53
C THR A 105 -9.51 31.90 -46.80
N THR A 106 -8.64 31.05 -46.25
CA THR A 106 -7.46 31.52 -45.54
C THR A 106 -6.29 31.80 -46.50
N PRO A 107 -5.39 32.74 -46.14
CA PRO A 107 -4.18 33.00 -46.92
C PRO A 107 -3.21 31.80 -46.95
N TYR A 108 -3.47 30.76 -46.16
CA TYR A 108 -2.62 29.59 -46.01
C TYR A 108 -3.12 28.38 -46.81
N SER A 109 -4.18 28.52 -47.61
CA SER A 109 -4.80 27.44 -48.39
C SER A 109 -3.82 26.56 -49.19
N SER A 110 -2.72 27.11 -49.69
CA SER A 110 -1.66 26.40 -50.42
C SER A 110 -0.53 25.83 -49.55
N PHE A 111 -0.43 26.25 -48.28
CA PHE A 111 0.62 25.84 -47.37
C PHE A 111 0.47 24.38 -46.96
N ARG A 112 1.58 23.63 -46.91
CA ARG A 112 1.60 22.23 -46.47
C ARG A 112 2.79 21.98 -45.54
N SER A 113 2.58 21.19 -44.50
CA SER A 113 3.64 20.70 -43.61
C SER A 113 3.26 19.34 -43.04
N GLU A 114 4.24 18.48 -42.79
CA GLU A 114 4.02 17.18 -42.16
C GLU A 114 4.08 17.25 -40.63
N LYS A 115 4.73 18.26 -40.06
CA LYS A 115 4.98 18.38 -38.61
C LYS A 115 4.43 19.71 -38.11
N TRP A 116 3.51 19.63 -37.16
CA TRP A 116 2.77 20.78 -36.63
C TRP A 116 2.87 20.87 -35.12
N ILE A 117 3.06 22.08 -34.60
CA ILE A 117 2.95 22.41 -33.18
C ILE A 117 1.64 23.17 -33.02
N VAL A 118 0.70 22.63 -32.24
CA VAL A 118 -0.64 23.20 -32.07
C VAL A 118 -0.77 23.72 -30.66
N VAL A 119 -1.01 25.03 -30.53
CA VAL A 119 -1.04 25.74 -29.25
C VAL A 119 -2.22 26.71 -29.20
N SER A 120 -2.92 26.77 -28.08
CA SER A 120 -3.93 27.81 -27.84
C SER A 120 -3.27 29.03 -27.22
N VAL A 121 -3.64 30.22 -27.68
CA VAL A 121 -3.07 31.49 -27.21
C VAL A 121 -4.19 32.36 -26.64
N SER A 122 -3.99 32.88 -25.43
CA SER A 122 -4.93 33.82 -24.78
C SER A 122 -4.36 35.22 -24.60
N ASP A 123 -3.04 35.37 -24.75
CA ASP A 123 -2.29 36.61 -24.54
C ASP A 123 -1.28 36.83 -25.70
N TYR A 124 -0.53 37.93 -25.66
CA TYR A 124 0.55 38.22 -26.58
C TYR A 124 1.60 37.10 -26.60
N PRO A 125 2.33 36.91 -27.73
CA PRO A 125 3.25 35.79 -27.87
C PRO A 125 4.33 35.75 -26.78
N SER A 126 4.32 34.66 -26.00
CA SER A 126 5.31 34.36 -24.95
C SER A 126 6.69 34.09 -25.53
N ASP A 127 7.74 34.19 -24.71
CA ASP A 127 9.11 33.86 -25.13
C ASP A 127 9.26 32.38 -25.52
N VAL A 128 8.54 31.50 -24.83
CA VAL A 128 8.45 30.07 -25.14
C VAL A 128 7.89 29.88 -26.55
N LEU A 129 6.79 30.55 -26.88
CA LEU A 129 6.18 30.47 -28.20
C LEU A 129 7.08 31.04 -29.30
N ARG A 130 7.82 32.12 -29.01
CA ARG A 130 8.84 32.69 -29.93
C ARG A 130 10.00 31.73 -30.18
N LYS A 131 10.41 30.94 -29.19
CA LYS A 131 11.41 29.87 -29.35
C LYS A 131 10.83 28.73 -30.21
N MET A 132 9.60 28.28 -29.93
CA MET A 132 8.93 27.24 -30.71
C MET A 132 8.79 27.60 -32.20
N ALA A 133 8.48 28.86 -32.52
CA ALA A 133 8.38 29.34 -33.90
C ALA A 133 9.71 29.29 -34.70
N LYS A 134 10.85 29.08 -34.02
CA LYS A 134 12.17 28.96 -34.63
C LYS A 134 12.64 27.51 -34.78
N LEU A 135 11.86 26.53 -34.29
CA LEU A 135 12.21 25.12 -34.38
C LEU A 135 12.22 24.66 -35.84
N LYS A 136 13.34 24.08 -36.28
CA LYS A 136 13.52 23.66 -37.67
C LYS A 136 12.60 22.47 -37.99
N GLY A 137 11.92 22.54 -39.13
CA GLY A 137 11.10 21.44 -39.64
C GLY A 137 9.74 21.28 -38.96
N TRP A 138 9.34 22.21 -38.09
CA TRP A 138 8.03 22.24 -37.44
C TRP A 138 7.29 23.53 -37.76
N GLN A 139 6.00 23.45 -38.05
CA GLN A 139 5.13 24.62 -38.25
C GLN A 139 4.31 24.89 -37.00
N VAL A 140 4.45 26.08 -36.41
CA VAL A 140 3.60 26.52 -35.29
C VAL A 140 2.24 27.00 -35.81
N LEU A 141 1.18 26.50 -35.19
CA LEU A 141 -0.20 26.89 -35.38
C LEU A 141 -0.77 27.39 -34.05
N ALA A 142 -1.03 28.69 -33.97
CA ALA A 142 -1.58 29.37 -32.81
C ALA A 142 -3.10 29.58 -32.99
N ILE A 143 -3.88 29.11 -32.02
CA ILE A 143 -5.34 29.16 -32.04
C ILE A 143 -5.81 30.19 -31.03
N GLY A 144 -6.40 31.27 -31.53
CA GLY A 144 -6.96 32.34 -30.70
C GLY A 144 -8.30 31.95 -30.08
N ASN A 145 -8.59 32.56 -28.94
CA ASN A 145 -9.88 32.55 -28.26
C ASN A 145 -10.37 34.00 -28.09
N SER A 146 -11.46 34.21 -27.36
CA SER A 146 -12.00 35.56 -27.16
C SER A 146 -11.12 36.48 -26.31
N LYS A 147 -10.14 35.96 -25.58
CA LYS A 147 -9.17 36.75 -24.80
C LYS A 147 -7.96 37.20 -25.62
N THR A 148 -7.67 36.53 -26.74
CA THR A 148 -6.49 36.84 -27.55
C THR A 148 -6.56 38.28 -28.11
N PRO A 149 -5.47 39.07 -28.00
CA PRO A 149 -5.41 40.41 -28.58
C PRO A 149 -5.75 40.43 -30.08
N LYS A 150 -6.47 41.45 -30.55
CA LYS A 150 -6.87 41.56 -31.97
C LYS A 150 -5.70 41.78 -32.92
N ASP A 151 -4.62 42.39 -32.43
CA ASP A 151 -3.37 42.68 -33.13
C ASP A 151 -2.30 41.60 -32.93
N TRP A 152 -2.70 40.41 -32.44
CA TRP A 152 -1.78 39.31 -32.21
C TRP A 152 -1.04 38.91 -33.49
N ASN A 153 0.28 38.86 -33.42
CA ASN A 153 1.12 38.47 -34.54
C ASN A 153 2.45 37.87 -34.05
N LEU A 154 2.87 36.76 -34.69
CA LEU A 154 4.17 36.15 -34.47
C LEU A 154 4.73 35.65 -35.81
N LYS A 155 5.88 36.20 -36.22
CA LYS A 155 6.57 35.78 -37.44
C LYS A 155 6.95 34.29 -37.36
N GLY A 156 6.56 33.52 -38.37
CA GLY A 156 6.83 32.08 -38.45
C GLY A 156 5.71 31.19 -37.88
N ALA A 157 4.71 31.78 -37.22
CA ALA A 157 3.51 31.06 -36.78
C ALA A 157 2.32 31.36 -37.70
N ILE A 158 1.46 30.35 -37.89
CA ILE A 158 0.13 30.52 -38.49
C ILE A 158 -0.84 30.83 -37.36
N TYR A 159 -1.59 31.92 -37.49
CA TYR A 159 -2.58 32.33 -36.50
C TYR A 159 -4.00 32.17 -37.02
N LEU A 160 -4.83 31.46 -36.26
CA LEU A 160 -6.26 31.31 -36.53
C LEU A 160 -7.06 32.11 -35.49
N SER A 161 -7.49 33.31 -35.87
CA SER A 161 -8.44 34.10 -35.07
C SER A 161 -9.83 33.45 -35.05
N LEU A 162 -10.72 33.89 -34.15
CA LEU A 162 -12.10 33.40 -34.10
C LEU A 162 -12.84 33.59 -35.45
N ASP A 163 -12.60 34.70 -36.14
CA ASP A 163 -13.20 34.98 -37.45
C ASP A 163 -12.71 34.01 -38.52
N VAL A 164 -11.39 33.73 -38.53
CA VAL A 164 -10.80 32.75 -39.46
C VAL A 164 -11.31 31.34 -39.14
N GLN A 165 -11.40 30.97 -37.87
CA GLN A 165 -11.95 29.68 -37.45
C GLN A 165 -13.37 29.47 -37.97
N ALA A 166 -14.23 30.49 -37.90
CA ALA A 166 -15.61 30.43 -38.41
C ALA A 166 -15.68 30.31 -39.95
N GLN A 167 -14.68 30.84 -40.67
CA GLN A 167 -14.62 30.80 -42.14
C GLN A 167 -14.11 29.47 -42.71
N LEU A 168 -13.55 28.58 -41.88
CA LEU A 168 -13.06 27.27 -42.31
C LEU A 168 -14.18 26.28 -42.60
N GLY A 169 -15.40 26.53 -42.10
CA GLY A 169 -16.59 25.72 -42.39
C GLY A 169 -16.62 24.35 -41.71
N PHE A 170 -15.83 24.13 -40.67
CA PHE A 170 -15.87 22.90 -39.87
C PHE A 170 -17.13 22.85 -39.01
N ARG A 171 -17.74 21.68 -38.85
CA ARG A 171 -18.95 21.47 -38.05
C ARG A 171 -18.67 21.59 -36.55
N VAL A 172 -17.45 21.25 -36.11
CA VAL A 172 -17.08 21.32 -34.68
C VAL A 172 -17.12 22.74 -34.11
N THR A 173 -17.01 23.80 -34.93
CA THR A 173 -17.00 25.19 -34.45
C THR A 173 -18.27 25.57 -33.71
N ASP A 174 -19.40 24.95 -34.05
CA ASP A 174 -20.71 25.25 -33.48
C ASP A 174 -20.84 24.83 -32.01
N TYR A 175 -19.98 23.91 -31.55
CA TYR A 175 -20.01 23.35 -30.20
C TYR A 175 -18.99 24.00 -29.26
N LEU A 176 -17.98 24.67 -29.83
CA LEU A 176 -16.80 25.14 -29.11
C LEU A 176 -17.07 26.47 -28.39
N PRO A 177 -16.80 26.57 -27.07
CA PRO A 177 -16.91 27.82 -26.33
C PRO A 177 -15.90 28.85 -26.83
N TYR A 178 -16.24 30.14 -26.77
CA TYR A 178 -15.39 31.24 -27.26
C TYR A 178 -14.10 31.43 -26.45
N ASP A 179 -14.18 31.29 -25.13
CA ASP A 179 -13.08 31.48 -24.18
C ASP A 179 -12.56 30.13 -23.66
N SER A 180 -11.87 29.36 -24.51
CA SER A 180 -11.33 28.07 -24.08
C SER A 180 -10.20 27.57 -24.95
N TYR A 181 -9.25 26.87 -24.34
CA TYR A 181 -8.14 26.21 -25.05
C TYR A 181 -8.61 25.02 -25.88
N ILE A 182 -9.80 24.44 -25.61
CA ILE A 182 -10.32 23.28 -26.35
C ILE A 182 -10.60 23.60 -27.82
N ARG A 183 -10.58 24.90 -28.19
CA ARG A 183 -10.53 25.36 -29.58
C ARG A 183 -9.33 24.85 -30.38
N LYS A 184 -8.28 24.32 -29.73
CA LYS A 184 -7.22 23.54 -30.40
C LYS A 184 -7.79 22.47 -31.35
N THR A 185 -9.01 21.96 -31.09
CA THR A 185 -9.75 21.06 -31.99
C THR A 185 -9.84 21.59 -33.43
N VAL A 186 -10.08 22.88 -33.63
CA VAL A 186 -10.08 23.52 -34.98
C VAL A 186 -8.69 23.51 -35.59
N GLY A 187 -7.68 23.80 -34.77
CA GLY A 187 -6.27 23.76 -35.18
C GLY A 187 -5.84 22.37 -35.62
N TYR A 188 -6.29 21.30 -34.96
CA TYR A 188 -6.02 19.94 -35.37
C TYR A 188 -6.59 19.63 -36.75
N LEU A 189 -7.86 19.96 -37.01
CA LEU A 189 -8.47 19.77 -38.34
C LEU A 189 -7.73 20.55 -39.42
N PHE A 190 -7.37 21.80 -39.12
CA PHE A 190 -6.57 22.62 -40.03
C PHE A 190 -5.22 21.97 -40.33
N ALA A 191 -4.47 21.54 -39.31
CA ALA A 191 -3.19 20.86 -39.51
C ALA A 191 -3.34 19.59 -40.36
N ILE A 192 -4.37 18.78 -40.10
CA ILE A 192 -4.68 17.55 -40.86
C ILE A 192 -4.99 17.88 -42.32
N GLN A 193 -5.84 18.87 -42.57
CA GLN A 193 -6.19 19.33 -43.92
C GLN A 193 -4.96 19.84 -44.69
N HIS A 194 -3.97 20.40 -43.98
CA HIS A 194 -2.72 20.91 -44.52
C HIS A 194 -1.55 19.92 -44.47
N GLY A 195 -1.84 18.61 -44.34
CA GLY A 195 -0.88 17.53 -44.59
C GLY A 195 -0.15 17.00 -43.36
N ALA A 196 -0.65 17.26 -42.15
CA ALA A 196 -0.02 16.77 -40.92
C ALA A 196 0.15 15.24 -40.91
N GLN A 197 1.32 14.81 -40.48
CA GLN A 197 1.66 13.42 -40.12
C GLN A 197 1.96 13.30 -38.61
N LYS A 198 2.49 14.38 -38.01
CA LYS A 198 2.71 14.51 -36.57
C LYS A 198 2.13 15.84 -36.08
N ILE A 199 1.36 15.78 -35.00
CA ILE A 199 0.83 16.96 -34.29
C ILE A 199 1.38 16.91 -32.87
N TYR A 200 2.14 17.94 -32.50
CA TYR A 200 2.58 18.18 -31.13
C TYR A 200 1.56 19.09 -30.44
N ASP A 201 0.77 18.49 -29.54
CA ASP A 201 -0.27 19.12 -28.74
C ASP A 201 0.35 19.70 -27.46
N VAL A 202 0.43 21.03 -27.39
CA VAL A 202 1.15 21.74 -26.32
C VAL A 202 0.40 22.94 -25.75
N ASP A 203 0.88 23.43 -24.61
CA ASP A 203 0.61 24.79 -24.15
C ASP A 203 1.83 25.71 -24.39
N ASP A 204 1.70 26.99 -24.06
CA ASP A 204 2.73 28.01 -24.26
C ASP A 204 3.62 28.24 -23.02
N ARG A 205 3.66 27.28 -22.07
CA ARG A 205 4.33 27.39 -20.78
C ARG A 205 5.57 26.51 -20.62
N GLY A 206 5.71 25.45 -21.43
CA GLY A 206 6.86 24.53 -21.38
C GLY A 206 7.93 24.81 -22.44
N GLU A 207 9.18 24.96 -22.04
CA GLU A 207 10.32 25.07 -22.96
C GLU A 207 10.80 23.69 -23.42
N VAL A 208 10.91 23.48 -24.73
CA VAL A 208 11.47 22.23 -25.29
C VAL A 208 12.97 22.15 -24.95
N ILE A 209 13.38 21.08 -24.28
CA ILE A 209 14.78 20.84 -23.94
C ILE A 209 15.59 20.75 -25.24
N ASP A 210 16.81 21.29 -25.23
CA ASP A 210 17.73 21.38 -26.37
C ASP A 210 17.18 22.09 -27.63
N ASN A 211 15.95 22.62 -27.59
CA ASN A 211 15.21 23.14 -28.75
C ASN A 211 15.11 22.12 -29.90
N ASP A 212 14.91 20.84 -29.61
CA ASP A 212 14.76 19.80 -30.64
C ASP A 212 13.71 18.73 -30.26
N ILE A 213 12.48 18.90 -30.77
CA ILE A 213 11.39 17.93 -30.58
C ILE A 213 11.75 16.57 -31.20
N GLY A 214 12.48 16.55 -32.32
CA GLY A 214 12.80 15.31 -33.03
C GLY A 214 13.82 14.45 -32.27
N LYS A 215 14.75 15.09 -31.55
CA LYS A 215 15.70 14.41 -30.66
C LYS A 215 15.00 13.75 -29.46
N HIS A 216 13.98 14.41 -28.91
CA HIS A 216 13.28 13.94 -27.71
C HIS A 216 12.13 12.98 -27.99
N PHE A 217 11.53 13.03 -29.18
CA PHE A 217 10.51 12.11 -29.66
C PHE A 217 11.01 11.36 -30.90
N ASP A 218 11.95 10.44 -30.64
CA ASP A 218 12.78 9.75 -31.62
C ASP A 218 12.15 8.47 -32.20
N ILE A 219 11.03 7.97 -31.65
CA ILE A 219 10.37 6.78 -32.21
C ILE A 219 9.79 7.09 -33.60
N GLU A 220 10.36 6.42 -34.61
CA GLU A 220 9.80 6.35 -35.95
C GLU A 220 8.74 5.25 -36.05
N LEU A 221 7.66 5.52 -36.79
CA LEU A 221 6.57 4.56 -36.99
C LEU A 221 6.60 3.85 -38.35
N ILE A 222 7.39 4.37 -39.29
CA ILE A 222 7.41 3.95 -40.70
C ILE A 222 8.85 3.60 -41.07
N GLY A 223 9.04 2.51 -41.83
CA GLY A 223 10.36 2.09 -42.33
C GLY A 223 10.97 0.92 -41.54
N GLU A 224 12.16 0.48 -41.98
CA GLU A 224 12.90 -0.61 -41.31
C GLU A 224 13.38 -0.19 -39.92
N SER A 225 13.80 1.07 -39.75
CA SER A 225 14.23 1.67 -38.48
C SER A 225 13.17 1.56 -37.38
N ALA A 226 11.88 1.71 -37.73
CA ALA A 226 10.77 1.65 -36.79
C ALA A 226 10.63 0.29 -36.09
N ARG A 227 11.11 -0.81 -36.71
CA ARG A 227 10.97 -2.17 -36.18
C ARG A 227 12.21 -2.68 -35.44
N GLN A 228 13.28 -1.88 -35.40
CA GLN A 228 14.54 -2.28 -34.78
C GLN A 228 14.67 -1.78 -33.35
N GLU A 229 13.99 -0.69 -33.01
CA GLU A 229 14.06 -0.13 -31.67
C GLU A 229 13.18 -0.90 -30.68
N VAL A 230 13.79 -1.31 -29.57
CA VAL A 230 13.13 -2.02 -28.47
C VAL A 230 12.79 -1.02 -27.37
N ILE A 231 11.54 -1.05 -26.92
CA ILE A 231 10.97 -0.14 -25.93
C ILE A 231 10.50 -0.98 -24.74
N LEU A 232 10.75 -0.52 -23.51
CA LEU A 232 10.22 -1.19 -22.33
C LEU A 232 8.70 -1.05 -22.30
N GLN A 233 7.99 -2.05 -21.80
CA GLN A 233 6.56 -2.03 -21.59
C GLN A 233 6.24 -2.46 -20.16
N TYR A 234 5.27 -1.80 -19.53
CA TYR A 234 4.80 -2.20 -18.19
C TYR A 234 4.32 -3.66 -18.18
N SER A 235 4.53 -4.35 -17.06
CA SER A 235 4.10 -5.73 -16.90
C SER A 235 2.57 -5.85 -16.96
N HIS A 236 2.10 -6.82 -17.73
CA HIS A 236 0.70 -7.22 -17.80
C HIS A 236 0.36 -8.44 -16.92
N GLU A 237 1.26 -8.82 -16.00
CA GLU A 237 1.11 -9.99 -15.11
C GLU A 237 -0.05 -9.84 -14.12
N ASN A 238 -0.28 -8.63 -13.60
CA ASN A 238 -1.38 -8.35 -12.69
C ASN A 238 -2.61 -7.80 -13.46
N PRO A 239 -3.66 -8.60 -13.69
CA PRO A 239 -4.84 -8.15 -14.42
C PRO A 239 -5.66 -7.10 -13.67
N ASN A 240 -5.50 -6.98 -12.35
CA ASN A 240 -6.23 -6.01 -11.53
C ASN A 240 -5.60 -4.60 -11.59
N ARG A 241 -4.44 -4.44 -12.25
CA ARG A 241 -3.76 -3.15 -12.36
C ARG A 241 -4.14 -2.44 -13.66
N THR A 242 -5.13 -1.57 -13.56
CA THR A 242 -5.72 -0.84 -14.70
C THR A 242 -5.10 0.52 -14.95
N VAL A 243 -4.34 1.08 -14.00
CA VAL A 243 -3.70 2.40 -14.10
C VAL A 243 -2.30 2.39 -13.46
N VAL A 244 -1.40 3.25 -13.95
CA VAL A 244 -0.04 3.42 -13.39
C VAL A 244 0.34 4.88 -13.23
N ASN A 245 1.17 5.16 -12.22
CA ASN A 245 1.87 6.43 -12.10
C ASN A 245 3.22 6.35 -12.87
N PRO A 246 3.34 7.00 -14.05
CA PRO A 246 4.55 6.92 -14.85
C PRO A 246 5.73 7.63 -14.19
N TYR A 247 5.51 8.64 -13.34
CA TYR A 247 6.56 9.44 -12.73
C TYR A 247 7.52 8.63 -11.85
N ILE A 248 7.04 7.52 -11.29
CA ILE A 248 7.84 6.56 -10.53
C ILE A 248 8.95 5.95 -11.40
N HIS A 249 8.62 5.58 -12.64
CA HIS A 249 9.58 5.04 -13.61
C HIS A 249 10.67 6.06 -13.98
N PHE A 250 10.37 7.36 -13.85
CA PHE A 250 11.33 8.44 -14.12
C PHE A 250 11.92 9.03 -12.82
N GLY A 251 12.00 8.22 -11.76
CA GLY A 251 12.74 8.54 -10.53
C GLY A 251 11.95 9.31 -9.46
N GLN A 252 10.73 9.76 -9.76
CA GLN A 252 9.90 10.57 -8.86
C GLN A 252 8.78 9.75 -8.21
N ARG A 253 9.05 9.19 -7.03
CA ARG A 253 8.13 8.26 -6.33
C ARG A 253 6.94 8.93 -5.64
N THR A 254 7.07 10.21 -5.28
CA THR A 254 6.06 10.94 -4.49
C THR A 254 5.28 11.96 -5.32
N VAL A 255 5.62 12.07 -6.61
CA VAL A 255 4.95 12.94 -7.58
C VAL A 255 4.00 12.10 -8.41
N TRP A 256 2.80 12.60 -8.68
CA TRP A 256 1.82 11.93 -9.53
C TRP A 256 1.24 12.89 -10.56
N PRO A 257 0.90 12.40 -11.77
CA PRO A 257 0.29 13.23 -12.78
C PRO A 257 -1.16 13.57 -12.46
N ARG A 258 -1.62 14.72 -12.95
CA ARG A 258 -3.03 15.12 -12.93
C ARG A 258 -3.89 14.07 -13.63
N GLY A 259 -4.98 13.66 -12.99
CA GLY A 259 -5.87 12.63 -13.51
C GLY A 259 -5.49 11.20 -13.14
N LEU A 260 -4.51 10.99 -12.26
CA LEU A 260 -4.33 9.70 -11.58
C LEU A 260 -5.40 9.57 -10.48
N PRO A 261 -6.13 8.43 -10.37
CA PRO A 261 -7.08 8.25 -9.27
C PRO A 261 -6.39 8.37 -7.90
N LEU A 262 -7.00 9.13 -6.99
CA LEU A 262 -6.41 9.48 -5.69
C LEU A 262 -6.16 8.23 -4.82
N GLU A 263 -6.96 7.18 -4.99
CA GLU A 263 -6.77 5.88 -4.35
C GLU A 263 -5.47 5.17 -4.76
N ASN A 264 -4.94 5.45 -5.95
CA ASN A 264 -3.70 4.86 -6.46
C ASN A 264 -2.46 5.71 -6.14
N VAL A 265 -2.61 6.96 -5.66
CA VAL A 265 -1.49 7.85 -5.29
C VAL A 265 -0.61 7.26 -4.19
N GLY A 266 -1.15 6.37 -3.35
CA GLY A 266 -0.42 5.69 -2.28
C GLY A 266 0.55 4.59 -2.75
N GLU A 267 0.54 4.23 -4.04
CA GLU A 267 1.44 3.23 -4.64
C GLU A 267 2.76 3.89 -5.06
N ILE A 268 3.81 3.71 -4.25
CA ILE A 268 5.12 4.39 -4.42
C ILE A 268 6.27 3.43 -4.80
N GLU A 269 5.95 2.16 -5.01
CA GLU A 269 6.93 1.12 -5.35
C GLU A 269 7.28 1.18 -6.84
N HIS A 270 8.54 0.89 -7.17
CA HIS A 270 8.95 0.78 -8.57
C HIS A 270 8.43 -0.52 -9.20
N GLU A 271 8.43 -0.60 -10.52
CA GLU A 271 8.10 -1.82 -11.23
C GLU A 271 9.11 -2.93 -10.92
N GLU A 272 8.65 -4.15 -10.62
CA GLU A 272 9.57 -5.28 -10.40
C GLU A 272 10.31 -5.67 -11.68
N PHE A 273 9.59 -5.66 -12.81
CA PHE A 273 10.14 -5.92 -14.13
C PHE A 273 9.23 -5.34 -15.23
N TYR A 274 9.81 -5.12 -16.39
CA TYR A 274 9.16 -4.70 -17.63
C TYR A 274 9.16 -5.85 -18.64
N THR A 275 8.29 -5.79 -19.63
CA THR A 275 8.40 -6.54 -20.88
C THR A 275 9.03 -5.65 -21.95
N GLU A 276 9.26 -6.18 -23.15
CA GLU A 276 9.78 -5.42 -24.29
C GLU A 276 8.81 -5.46 -25.47
N VAL A 277 8.68 -4.34 -26.16
CA VAL A 277 7.93 -4.21 -27.41
C VAL A 277 8.73 -3.46 -28.46
N PHE A 278 8.52 -3.79 -29.71
CA PHE A 278 9.13 -3.05 -30.82
C PHE A 278 8.41 -1.72 -31.07
N GLY A 279 9.16 -0.78 -31.65
CA GLY A 279 8.62 0.43 -32.26
C GLY A 279 7.59 0.15 -33.37
N GLY A 280 6.94 1.22 -33.84
CA GLY A 280 6.00 1.16 -34.96
C GLY A 280 4.51 1.23 -34.61
N LYS A 281 4.16 1.09 -33.32
CA LYS A 281 2.75 1.10 -32.85
C LYS A 281 2.46 2.18 -31.79
N GLN A 282 3.45 3.02 -31.46
CA GLN A 282 3.37 4.05 -30.43
C GLN A 282 2.77 5.34 -31.00
N PHE A 283 1.47 5.30 -31.32
CA PHE A 283 0.77 6.38 -32.03
C PHE A 283 0.50 7.62 -31.19
N ILE A 284 0.54 7.49 -29.86
CA ILE A 284 0.46 8.59 -28.90
C ILE A 284 1.73 8.55 -28.05
N GLN A 285 2.43 9.68 -28.00
CA GLN A 285 3.73 9.80 -27.34
C GLN A 285 3.69 10.98 -26.38
N GLN A 286 3.77 10.72 -25.07
CA GLN A 286 3.74 11.76 -24.05
C GLN A 286 5.12 11.98 -23.46
N GLY A 287 5.57 13.23 -23.39
CA GLY A 287 6.81 13.60 -22.72
C GLY A 287 6.56 14.07 -21.28
N ILE A 288 7.57 13.92 -20.44
CA ILE A 288 7.58 14.48 -19.07
C ILE A 288 8.14 15.90 -19.08
N SER A 289 7.72 16.70 -18.10
CA SER A 289 8.25 18.04 -17.87
C SER A 289 9.04 18.09 -16.58
N ASN A 290 10.29 18.56 -16.67
CA ASN A 290 11.01 19.07 -15.50
C ASN A 290 10.39 20.40 -15.05
N GLY A 291 10.78 20.88 -13.86
CA GLY A 291 10.25 22.10 -13.28
C GLY A 291 8.91 21.85 -12.58
N LEU A 292 7.82 22.35 -13.15
CA LEU A 292 6.44 22.06 -12.76
C LEU A 292 5.81 21.05 -13.73
N PRO A 293 5.88 19.74 -13.44
CA PRO A 293 5.15 18.73 -14.20
C PRO A 293 3.64 18.93 -14.13
N ASP A 294 2.90 18.22 -14.98
CA ASP A 294 1.43 18.25 -15.00
C ASP A 294 0.87 17.44 -13.82
N VAL A 295 0.83 18.09 -12.66
CA VAL A 295 0.36 17.58 -11.36
C VAL A 295 -0.96 18.23 -11.01
N ASP A 296 -1.85 17.56 -10.28
CA ASP A 296 -3.16 18.11 -9.87
C ASP A 296 -3.04 19.19 -8.77
N SER A 297 -4.16 19.88 -8.52
CA SER A 297 -4.27 20.90 -7.48
C SER A 297 -3.94 20.34 -6.08
N VAL A 298 -4.32 19.09 -5.81
CA VAL A 298 -4.05 18.41 -4.53
C VAL A 298 -2.54 18.27 -4.31
N PHE A 299 -1.78 17.79 -5.31
CA PHE A 299 -0.33 17.72 -5.25
C PHE A 299 0.24 19.13 -5.09
N TYR A 300 -0.16 20.06 -5.96
CA TYR A 300 0.41 21.41 -6.00
C TYR A 300 0.28 22.12 -4.65
N PHE A 301 -0.93 22.16 -4.09
CA PHE A 301 -1.17 22.85 -2.81
C PHE A 301 -0.68 22.07 -1.61
N THR A 302 -0.70 20.73 -1.64
CA THR A 302 -0.18 19.95 -0.51
C THR A 302 1.33 19.84 -0.54
N ARG A 303 2.07 19.99 -1.65
CA ARG A 303 3.53 19.80 -1.63
C ARG A 303 4.33 21.09 -1.66
N LYS A 304 3.67 22.23 -1.85
CA LYS A 304 4.32 23.54 -1.91
C LYS A 304 4.57 24.09 -0.50
N ALA A 305 5.83 24.00 -0.07
CA ALA A 305 6.31 24.35 1.27
C ALA A 305 6.36 25.88 1.54
N SER A 306 6.61 26.68 0.51
CA SER A 306 6.99 28.10 0.60
C SER A 306 6.50 28.88 -0.63
N LEU A 307 6.85 30.18 -0.72
CA LEU A 307 6.68 30.98 -1.95
C LEU A 307 7.61 30.55 -3.09
N ASP A 308 8.45 29.53 -2.88
CA ASP A 308 9.41 29.09 -3.87
C ASP A 308 8.72 28.32 -5.01
N SER A 309 9.26 28.49 -6.22
CA SER A 309 8.84 27.77 -7.42
C SER A 309 9.23 26.29 -7.33
N PHE A 310 8.34 25.39 -7.74
CA PHE A 310 8.74 23.99 -7.96
C PHE A 310 9.80 23.88 -9.07
N ASP A 311 10.88 23.15 -8.78
CA ASP A 311 11.85 22.71 -9.77
C ASP A 311 12.12 21.20 -9.64
N ILE A 312 11.15 20.40 -10.09
CA ILE A 312 11.17 18.95 -10.02
C ILE A 312 12.00 18.41 -11.18
N ILE A 313 12.98 17.55 -10.87
CA ILE A 313 13.84 16.90 -11.87
C ILE A 313 13.48 15.41 -11.94
N PHE A 314 13.38 14.88 -13.16
CA PHE A 314 13.16 13.47 -13.43
C PHE A 314 14.42 12.83 -14.05
N ASP A 315 14.48 11.48 -14.04
CA ASP A 315 15.61 10.71 -14.56
C ASP A 315 15.61 10.76 -16.10
N ASP A 316 16.53 11.52 -16.66
CA ASP A 316 16.73 11.70 -18.10
C ASP A 316 17.37 10.48 -18.78
N ARG A 317 17.92 9.55 -18.00
CA ARG A 317 18.50 8.29 -18.49
C ARG A 317 17.50 7.14 -18.48
N ALA A 318 16.32 7.33 -17.92
CA ALA A 318 15.29 6.32 -17.93
C ALA A 318 14.80 6.07 -19.37
N PRO A 319 14.71 4.81 -19.81
CA PRO A 319 14.23 4.47 -21.14
C PRO A 319 12.76 4.88 -21.30
N LYS A 320 12.33 5.13 -22.53
CA LYS A 320 10.90 5.31 -22.81
C LYS A 320 10.13 4.02 -22.49
N VAL A 321 8.91 4.17 -21.98
CA VAL A 321 8.09 3.04 -21.50
C VAL A 321 6.68 3.08 -22.09
N ALA A 322 6.26 1.95 -22.68
CA ALA A 322 4.96 1.74 -23.29
C ALA A 322 3.95 1.11 -22.34
N LEU A 323 2.66 1.37 -22.58
CA LEU A 323 1.56 0.85 -21.79
C LEU A 323 0.97 -0.40 -22.48
N PRO A 324 0.82 -1.55 -21.80
CA PRO A 324 0.13 -2.70 -22.36
C PRO A 324 -1.38 -2.47 -22.45
N GLN A 325 -2.08 -3.26 -23.27
CA GLN A 325 -3.55 -3.22 -23.30
C GLN A 325 -4.11 -3.57 -21.91
N GLY A 326 -5.12 -2.83 -21.46
CA GLY A 326 -5.73 -2.98 -20.14
C GLY A 326 -5.08 -2.15 -19.03
N THR A 327 -3.96 -1.49 -19.30
CA THR A 327 -3.33 -0.54 -18.38
C THR A 327 -3.27 0.84 -19.02
N MET A 328 -3.69 1.86 -18.30
CA MET A 328 -3.81 3.24 -18.79
C MET A 328 -2.95 4.21 -17.99
N VAL A 329 -2.72 5.39 -18.57
CA VAL A 329 -2.02 6.52 -17.94
C VAL A 329 -2.74 7.83 -18.28
N PRO A 330 -2.73 8.87 -17.42
CA PRO A 330 -3.27 10.17 -17.81
C PRO A 330 -2.51 10.74 -19.01
N VAL A 331 -3.25 11.17 -20.04
CA VAL A 331 -2.67 11.81 -21.24
C VAL A 331 -3.11 13.27 -21.35
N ASN A 332 -2.17 14.20 -21.40
CA ASN A 332 -2.45 15.64 -21.36
C ASN A 332 -2.35 16.34 -22.71
N SER A 333 -2.84 17.58 -22.76
CA SER A 333 -2.70 18.50 -23.91
C SER A 333 -1.60 19.55 -23.67
N PHE A 334 -0.52 19.11 -23.01
CA PHE A 334 0.59 19.96 -22.60
C PHE A 334 1.91 19.54 -23.26
N ASN A 335 2.18 18.23 -23.37
CA ASN A 335 3.42 17.72 -23.94
C ASN A 335 3.22 16.36 -24.63
N THR A 336 2.40 16.33 -25.67
CA THR A 336 1.99 15.06 -26.30
C THR A 336 2.06 15.12 -27.83
N ILE A 337 2.71 14.16 -28.46
CA ILE A 337 2.67 13.97 -29.92
C ILE A 337 1.63 12.92 -30.28
N PHE A 338 0.75 13.28 -31.21
CA PHE A 338 -0.13 12.37 -31.92
C PHE A 338 0.40 12.15 -33.33
N HIS A 339 0.45 10.90 -33.75
CA HIS A 339 0.72 10.53 -35.14
C HIS A 339 -0.59 10.36 -35.91
N SER A 340 -0.49 10.40 -37.24
CA SER A 340 -1.67 10.36 -38.11
C SER A 340 -2.61 9.18 -37.82
N SER A 341 -2.11 8.01 -37.44
CA SER A 341 -2.96 6.87 -37.05
C SER A 341 -3.86 7.10 -35.82
N ALA A 342 -3.58 8.11 -34.99
CA ALA A 342 -4.32 8.43 -33.78
C ALA A 342 -4.97 9.83 -33.78
N PHE A 343 -5.00 10.54 -34.92
CA PHE A 343 -5.59 11.89 -34.96
C PHE A 343 -7.06 11.94 -34.57
N TRP A 344 -7.82 10.87 -34.79
CA TRP A 344 -9.20 10.79 -34.28
C TRP A 344 -9.29 10.97 -32.76
N GLY A 345 -8.21 10.66 -32.03
CA GLY A 345 -8.10 10.80 -30.58
C GLY A 345 -7.77 12.21 -30.10
N LEU A 346 -7.59 13.21 -30.98
CA LEU A 346 -7.26 14.59 -30.59
C LEU A 346 -8.46 15.41 -30.07
N MET A 347 -9.68 14.87 -30.16
CA MET A 347 -10.92 15.56 -29.80
C MET A 347 -11.01 15.84 -28.30
N LEU A 348 -11.16 17.13 -27.94
CA LEU A 348 -11.30 17.57 -26.55
C LEU A 348 -12.78 17.75 -26.18
N PRO A 349 -13.35 16.96 -25.23
CA PRO A 349 -14.75 17.04 -24.86
C PRO A 349 -15.11 18.43 -24.31
N VAL A 350 -16.35 18.85 -24.56
CA VAL A 350 -16.88 20.21 -24.39
C VAL A 350 -17.92 20.35 -23.29
N SER A 351 -18.48 19.26 -22.74
CA SER A 351 -19.42 19.38 -21.61
C SER A 351 -18.80 19.17 -20.23
N VAL A 352 -17.56 18.69 -20.18
CA VAL A 352 -16.78 18.56 -18.94
C VAL A 352 -15.96 19.82 -18.67
N SER A 353 -15.49 19.99 -17.43
CA SER A 353 -14.56 21.08 -17.09
C SER A 353 -13.34 21.09 -18.03
N THR A 354 -12.85 22.30 -18.35
CA THR A 354 -11.68 22.45 -19.22
C THR A 354 -10.46 21.74 -18.64
N MET A 355 -10.29 21.73 -17.31
CA MET A 355 -9.22 21.01 -16.62
C MET A 355 -9.36 19.49 -16.69
N ALA A 356 -10.55 18.94 -16.94
CA ALA A 356 -10.75 17.49 -17.08
C ALA A 356 -10.70 17.02 -18.56
N SER A 357 -10.92 17.93 -19.50
CA SER A 357 -11.15 17.63 -20.91
C SER A 357 -10.01 16.83 -21.55
N ASP A 358 -8.75 17.25 -21.36
CA ASP A 358 -7.61 16.58 -21.97
C ASP A 358 -7.32 15.19 -21.40
N ILE A 359 -7.50 15.00 -20.09
CA ILE A 359 -7.34 13.73 -19.38
C ILE A 359 -8.44 12.73 -19.77
N LEU A 360 -9.71 13.15 -19.77
CA LEU A 360 -10.84 12.30 -20.18
C LEU A 360 -10.68 11.88 -21.65
N ARG A 361 -10.30 12.82 -22.53
CA ARG A 361 -9.88 12.53 -23.91
C ARG A 361 -8.76 11.50 -23.93
N GLY A 362 -7.76 11.64 -23.06
CA GLY A 362 -6.62 10.74 -22.98
C GLY A 362 -7.00 9.29 -22.69
N TYR A 363 -7.87 9.06 -21.72
CA TYR A 363 -8.37 7.71 -21.39
C TYR A 363 -9.29 7.15 -22.48
N TRP A 364 -10.21 7.96 -22.99
CA TRP A 364 -11.08 7.60 -24.11
C TRP A 364 -10.28 7.20 -25.36
N ALA A 365 -9.27 8.01 -25.73
CA ALA A 365 -8.40 7.74 -26.86
C ALA A 365 -7.60 6.45 -26.63
N GLN A 366 -7.05 6.22 -25.43
CA GLN A 366 -6.34 4.98 -25.12
C GLN A 366 -7.20 3.73 -25.31
N ARG A 367 -8.46 3.77 -24.90
CA ARG A 367 -9.35 2.60 -25.06
C ARG A 367 -9.57 2.27 -26.54
N ILE A 368 -9.84 3.27 -27.37
CA ILE A 368 -10.03 3.05 -28.81
C ILE A 368 -8.69 2.73 -29.50
N LEU A 369 -7.56 3.22 -28.99
CA LEU A 369 -6.23 2.96 -29.54
C LEU A 369 -5.91 1.47 -29.59
N TRP A 370 -6.41 0.69 -28.62
CA TRP A 370 -6.28 -0.76 -28.58
C TRP A 370 -7.01 -1.47 -29.73
N GLU A 371 -8.09 -0.89 -30.26
CA GLU A 371 -8.85 -1.44 -31.41
C GLU A 371 -8.03 -1.41 -32.71
N ILE A 372 -7.00 -0.56 -32.78
CA ILE A 372 -6.06 -0.46 -33.91
C ILE A 372 -4.67 -1.01 -33.56
N GLY A 373 -4.54 -1.68 -32.40
CA GLY A 373 -3.29 -2.27 -31.92
C GLY A 373 -2.21 -1.26 -31.52
N GLY A 374 -2.58 0.01 -31.30
CA GLY A 374 -1.65 1.05 -30.90
C GLY A 374 -1.38 1.08 -29.39
N TYR A 375 -0.29 1.76 -29.01
CA TYR A 375 0.12 1.97 -27.63
C TYR A 375 0.38 3.44 -27.33
N VAL A 376 0.17 3.83 -26.07
CA VAL A 376 0.78 5.03 -25.51
C VAL A 376 2.20 4.69 -25.07
N VAL A 377 3.12 5.61 -25.30
CA VAL A 377 4.48 5.58 -24.75
C VAL A 377 4.75 6.87 -24.00
N VAL A 378 5.40 6.75 -22.85
CA VAL A 378 5.86 7.87 -22.03
C VAL A 378 7.36 7.99 -22.18
N TYR A 379 7.83 9.21 -22.47
CA TYR A 379 9.23 9.55 -22.63
C TYR A 379 9.82 10.16 -21.36
N PRO A 380 11.15 10.10 -21.18
CA PRO A 380 11.86 10.92 -20.20
C PRO A 380 11.61 12.41 -20.44
N PRO A 381 12.10 13.30 -19.57
CA PRO A 381 11.86 14.73 -19.70
C PRO A 381 12.19 15.28 -21.09
N THR A 382 11.19 15.89 -21.73
CA THR A 382 11.34 16.52 -23.06
C THR A 382 11.13 18.03 -23.00
N VAL A 383 10.52 18.54 -21.93
CA VAL A 383 10.31 19.97 -21.69
C VAL A 383 10.69 20.37 -20.27
N HIS A 384 10.95 21.65 -20.05
CA HIS A 384 11.09 22.26 -18.74
C HIS A 384 10.07 23.38 -18.58
N ARG A 385 9.26 23.33 -17.52
CA ARG A 385 8.23 24.32 -17.24
C ARG A 385 8.53 25.01 -15.92
N HIS A 386 8.68 26.32 -15.94
CA HIS A 386 8.85 27.09 -14.71
C HIS A 386 7.53 27.28 -13.95
N ASP A 387 7.55 27.09 -12.64
CA ASP A 387 6.43 27.42 -11.76
C ASP A 387 6.33 28.94 -11.56
N LYS A 388 5.24 29.55 -12.07
CA LYS A 388 4.97 30.99 -11.95
C LYS A 388 4.11 31.37 -10.73
N ILE A 389 3.90 30.44 -9.79
CA ILE A 389 3.11 30.66 -8.55
C ILE A 389 1.64 30.99 -8.85
N GLU A 390 1.04 30.26 -9.78
CA GLU A 390 -0.40 30.33 -10.06
C GLU A 390 -0.96 28.91 -10.08
N GLY A 391 -1.37 28.43 -8.90
CA GLY A 391 -2.14 27.19 -8.79
C GLY A 391 -3.59 27.45 -9.18
N TYR A 392 -4.22 26.49 -9.82
CA TYR A 392 -5.64 26.56 -10.17
C TYR A 392 -6.49 25.98 -9.02
N PRO A 393 -7.71 26.49 -8.78
CA PRO A 393 -8.57 26.06 -7.68
C PRO A 393 -8.97 24.59 -7.78
N PHE A 394 -9.08 23.91 -6.64
CA PHE A 394 -9.55 22.52 -6.59
C PHE A 394 -10.94 22.32 -7.25
N SER A 395 -11.83 23.32 -7.15
CA SER A 395 -13.18 23.27 -7.73
C SER A 395 -13.19 23.02 -9.24
N ASP A 396 -12.14 23.46 -9.94
CA ASP A 396 -12.05 23.37 -11.39
C ASP A 396 -11.68 21.94 -11.85
N GLU A 397 -11.22 21.09 -10.93
CA GLU A 397 -10.84 19.69 -11.16
C GLU A 397 -11.83 18.67 -10.58
N LYS A 398 -13.01 19.11 -10.11
CA LYS A 398 -13.99 18.22 -9.45
C LYS A 398 -14.29 16.96 -10.28
N ASP A 399 -14.46 17.11 -11.59
CA ASP A 399 -14.78 16.00 -12.50
C ASP A 399 -13.67 14.94 -12.54
N LEU A 400 -12.40 15.33 -12.32
CA LEU A 400 -11.26 14.43 -12.30
C LEU A 400 -11.26 13.55 -11.03
N HIS A 401 -11.38 14.20 -9.88
CA HIS A 401 -11.19 13.53 -8.58
C HIS A 401 -12.33 12.57 -8.22
N VAL A 402 -13.52 12.75 -8.80
CA VAL A 402 -14.70 11.91 -8.52
C VAL A 402 -14.85 10.76 -9.52
N ASN A 403 -14.65 11.01 -10.83
CA ASN A 403 -15.11 10.08 -11.86
C ASN A 403 -14.02 9.25 -12.54
N VAL A 404 -12.74 9.61 -12.41
CA VAL A 404 -11.68 8.98 -13.22
C VAL A 404 -11.46 7.51 -12.88
N GLY A 405 -11.51 7.12 -11.61
CA GLY A 405 -11.42 5.69 -11.21
C GLY A 405 -12.58 4.86 -11.80
N ARG A 406 -13.81 5.39 -11.75
CA ARG A 406 -15.01 4.77 -12.36
C ARG A 406 -14.87 4.67 -13.88
N LEU A 407 -14.36 5.71 -14.52
CA LEU A 407 -14.16 5.79 -15.96
C LEU A 407 -13.15 4.73 -16.45
N ILE A 408 -12.01 4.59 -15.76
CA ILE A 408 -10.98 3.62 -16.15
C ILE A 408 -11.53 2.20 -16.10
N ASN A 409 -12.21 1.83 -15.02
CA ASN A 409 -12.83 0.51 -14.89
C ASN A 409 -13.85 0.25 -16.00
N PHE A 410 -14.74 1.22 -16.25
CA PHE A 410 -15.71 1.16 -17.34
C PHE A 410 -15.03 0.97 -18.71
N LEU A 411 -14.00 1.76 -19.02
CA LEU A 411 -13.32 1.69 -20.33
C LEU A 411 -12.59 0.36 -20.53
N VAL A 412 -11.93 -0.17 -19.49
CA VAL A 412 -11.24 -1.47 -19.54
C VAL A 412 -12.23 -2.62 -19.76
N GLU A 413 -13.42 -2.55 -19.16
CA GLU A 413 -14.49 -3.55 -19.29
C GLU A 413 -15.28 -3.42 -20.59
N TRP A 414 -15.41 -2.22 -21.15
CA TRP A 414 -16.24 -1.97 -22.32
C TRP A 414 -15.86 -2.83 -23.53
N ARG A 415 -16.88 -3.36 -24.20
CA ARG A 415 -16.78 -4.12 -25.46
C ARG A 415 -17.84 -3.61 -26.43
N SER A 416 -17.50 -3.59 -27.72
CA SER A 416 -18.45 -3.26 -28.79
C SER A 416 -19.22 -4.51 -29.19
N ASN A 417 -20.54 -4.40 -29.29
CA ASN A 417 -21.43 -5.54 -29.54
C ASN A 417 -21.60 -5.86 -31.03
N GLU A 418 -21.15 -4.98 -31.94
CA GLU A 418 -21.39 -5.07 -33.38
C GLU A 418 -20.09 -5.04 -34.21
N LYS A 419 -20.15 -5.55 -35.45
CA LYS A 419 -19.04 -5.49 -36.43
C LYS A 419 -18.94 -4.10 -37.07
N HIS A 420 -18.63 -3.11 -36.26
CA HIS A 420 -18.49 -1.71 -36.63
C HIS A 420 -17.13 -1.37 -37.24
N ARG A 421 -17.09 -0.34 -38.09
CA ARG A 421 -15.87 0.40 -38.46
C ARG A 421 -15.35 1.20 -37.25
N LEU A 422 -14.11 1.68 -37.31
CA LEU A 422 -13.51 2.43 -36.19
C LEU A 422 -14.36 3.63 -35.76
N PHE A 423 -14.85 4.43 -36.70
CA PHE A 423 -15.62 5.64 -36.39
C PHE A 423 -16.98 5.34 -35.76
N GLU A 424 -17.60 4.23 -36.15
CA GLU A 424 -18.84 3.74 -35.54
C GLU A 424 -18.58 3.28 -34.10
N LYS A 425 -17.48 2.56 -33.84
CA LYS A 425 -17.06 2.20 -32.47
C LYS A 425 -16.76 3.42 -31.60
N ILE A 426 -16.10 4.43 -32.15
CA ILE A 426 -15.82 5.68 -31.44
C ILE A 426 -17.13 6.36 -31.02
N LEU A 427 -18.09 6.43 -31.93
CA LEU A 427 -19.39 7.05 -31.67
C LEU A 427 -20.22 6.23 -30.67
N GLU A 428 -20.20 4.90 -30.79
CA GLU A 428 -20.82 3.96 -29.84
C GLU A 428 -20.26 4.14 -28.43
N LEU A 429 -18.93 4.07 -28.27
CA LEU A 429 -18.30 4.28 -26.96
C LEU A 429 -18.68 5.64 -26.38
N SER A 430 -18.69 6.68 -27.22
CA SER A 430 -19.00 8.03 -26.76
C SER A 430 -20.45 8.18 -26.33
N HIS A 431 -21.37 7.48 -26.99
CA HIS A 431 -22.77 7.41 -26.61
C HIS A 431 -22.95 6.68 -25.27
N VAL A 432 -22.35 5.49 -25.09
CA VAL A 432 -22.46 4.74 -23.82
C VAL A 432 -21.79 5.51 -22.68
N MET A 433 -20.69 6.21 -22.92
CA MET A 433 -20.08 7.09 -21.92
C MET A 433 -21.03 8.22 -21.47
N ALA A 434 -21.90 8.69 -22.37
CA ALA A 434 -22.92 9.67 -22.02
C ALA A 434 -24.09 9.05 -21.23
N GLU A 435 -24.46 7.81 -21.53
CA GLU A 435 -25.46 7.06 -20.75
C GLU A 435 -25.00 6.80 -19.32
N GLU A 436 -23.71 6.47 -19.14
CA GLU A 436 -23.07 6.27 -17.84
C GLU A 436 -22.71 7.59 -17.12
N GLY A 437 -23.06 8.74 -17.72
CA GLY A 437 -22.88 10.06 -17.10
C GLY A 437 -21.43 10.51 -16.94
N PHE A 438 -20.50 10.04 -17.78
CA PHE A 438 -19.13 10.57 -17.80
C PHE A 438 -19.03 11.92 -18.55
N TRP A 439 -19.93 12.13 -19.50
CA TRP A 439 -20.13 13.39 -20.21
C TRP A 439 -21.57 13.45 -20.74
N THR A 440 -21.97 14.52 -21.45
CA THR A 440 -23.37 14.72 -21.86
C THR A 440 -23.63 14.39 -23.33
N GLU A 441 -24.90 14.43 -23.75
CA GLU A 441 -25.31 14.31 -25.16
C GLU A 441 -24.57 15.30 -26.08
N LYS A 442 -24.17 16.47 -25.55
CA LYS A 442 -23.39 17.46 -26.29
C LYS A 442 -22.07 16.89 -26.81
N ASP A 443 -21.39 16.04 -26.04
CA ASP A 443 -20.14 15.40 -26.47
C ASP A 443 -20.38 14.29 -27.49
N VAL A 444 -21.53 13.62 -27.46
CA VAL A 444 -21.91 12.64 -28.49
C VAL A 444 -22.11 13.33 -29.84
N LEU A 445 -22.85 14.45 -29.86
CA LEU A 445 -23.04 15.26 -31.05
C LEU A 445 -21.72 15.90 -31.53
N PHE A 446 -20.90 16.38 -30.61
CA PHE A 446 -19.58 16.92 -30.91
C PHE A 446 -18.65 15.85 -31.51
N THR A 447 -18.67 14.63 -30.96
CA THR A 447 -17.91 13.48 -31.50
C THR A 447 -18.37 13.16 -32.92
N ALA A 448 -19.68 13.16 -33.18
CA ALA A 448 -20.21 12.95 -34.52
C ALA A 448 -19.76 14.05 -35.50
N ALA A 449 -19.75 15.31 -35.07
CA ALA A 449 -19.25 16.44 -35.88
C ALA A 449 -17.74 16.31 -36.16
N TRP A 450 -16.95 15.96 -35.13
CA TRP A 450 -15.51 15.74 -35.23
C TRP A 450 -15.15 14.64 -36.25
N LEU A 451 -15.81 13.48 -36.17
CA LEU A 451 -15.58 12.36 -37.09
C LEU A 451 -15.99 12.71 -38.52
N GLN A 452 -17.08 13.46 -38.70
CA GLN A 452 -17.48 13.96 -40.02
C GLN A 452 -16.47 14.94 -40.59
N ASP A 453 -15.97 15.89 -39.78
CA ASP A 453 -14.97 16.84 -40.21
C ASP A 453 -13.64 16.18 -40.57
N LEU A 454 -13.22 15.14 -39.83
CA LEU A 454 -12.06 14.33 -40.20
C LEU A 454 -12.18 13.75 -41.62
N LEU A 455 -13.32 13.12 -41.93
CA LEU A 455 -13.57 12.61 -43.28
C LEU A 455 -13.62 13.74 -44.31
N ALA A 456 -14.24 14.86 -43.96
CA ALA A 456 -14.38 16.02 -44.84
C ALA A 456 -13.01 16.66 -45.18
N VAL A 457 -12.04 16.66 -44.27
CA VAL A 457 -10.68 17.15 -44.54
C VAL A 457 -9.78 16.11 -45.21
N GLY A 458 -10.28 14.89 -45.44
CA GLY A 458 -9.59 13.81 -46.15
C GLY A 458 -8.80 12.86 -45.25
N TYR A 459 -9.08 12.83 -43.95
CA TYR A 459 -8.49 11.86 -43.03
C TYR A 459 -8.97 10.45 -43.34
N GLN A 460 -8.04 9.48 -43.38
CA GLN A 460 -8.36 8.08 -43.60
C GLN A 460 -8.42 7.33 -42.28
N GLN A 461 -9.56 6.71 -41.97
CA GLN A 461 -9.69 5.90 -40.76
C GLN A 461 -8.74 4.68 -40.80
N PRO A 462 -7.99 4.41 -39.72
CA PRO A 462 -7.15 3.22 -39.61
C PRO A 462 -7.92 1.90 -39.68
N ARG A 463 -7.21 0.82 -40.03
CA ARG A 463 -7.78 -0.53 -40.03
C ARG A 463 -7.85 -1.07 -38.60
N LEU A 464 -8.96 -1.72 -38.28
CA LEU A 464 -9.13 -2.43 -37.02
C LEU A 464 -8.20 -3.65 -36.94
N MET A 465 -7.70 -3.92 -35.75
CA MET A 465 -6.94 -5.11 -35.39
C MET A 465 -7.74 -5.98 -34.41
N SER A 466 -7.33 -7.23 -34.21
CA SER A 466 -7.95 -8.07 -33.18
C SER A 466 -7.61 -7.55 -31.78
N LEU A 467 -8.64 -7.26 -30.99
CA LEU A 467 -8.48 -6.91 -29.57
C LEU A 467 -7.96 -8.14 -28.79
N GLU A 468 -6.88 -7.97 -28.03
CA GLU A 468 -6.21 -9.07 -27.33
C GLU A 468 -6.63 -9.19 -25.86
N LEU A 469 -7.49 -8.29 -25.36
CA LEU A 469 -7.95 -8.26 -23.97
C LEU A 469 -8.61 -9.57 -23.49
N ASP A 470 -9.38 -10.23 -24.36
CA ASP A 470 -10.17 -11.43 -24.02
C ASP A 470 -9.44 -12.74 -24.38
N ARG A 471 -8.26 -12.65 -25.00
CA ARG A 471 -7.41 -13.81 -25.25
C ARG A 471 -6.56 -14.08 -24.01
N PRO A 472 -6.25 -15.34 -23.69
CA PRO A 472 -5.24 -15.65 -22.69
C PRO A 472 -3.96 -14.92 -23.09
N ARG A 473 -3.56 -13.91 -22.32
CA ARG A 473 -2.34 -13.16 -22.58
C ARG A 473 -1.17 -14.14 -22.54
N ALA A 474 -0.20 -13.96 -23.44
CA ALA A 474 1.00 -14.78 -23.43
C ALA A 474 1.61 -14.75 -22.01
N ALA A 475 1.86 -15.94 -21.46
CA ALA A 475 2.51 -16.06 -20.17
C ALA A 475 3.90 -15.41 -20.29
N ILE A 476 4.18 -14.42 -19.45
CA ILE A 476 5.47 -13.73 -19.45
C ILE A 476 6.50 -14.72 -18.92
N GLY A 477 7.30 -15.27 -19.82
CA GLY A 477 8.39 -16.17 -19.47
C GLY A 477 9.50 -15.41 -18.75
N HIS A 478 10.40 -16.13 -18.07
CA HIS A 478 11.57 -15.49 -17.44
C HIS A 478 12.48 -14.75 -18.44
N GLY A 479 12.49 -15.12 -19.72
CA GLY A 479 13.27 -14.47 -20.77
C GLY A 479 12.69 -13.13 -21.26
N ASP A 480 11.38 -12.90 -21.05
CA ASP A 480 10.68 -11.69 -21.47
C ASP A 480 10.76 -10.57 -20.43
N ARG A 481 11.24 -10.89 -19.21
CA ARG A 481 11.35 -9.95 -18.09
C ARG A 481 12.64 -9.13 -18.20
N LYS A 482 12.52 -7.81 -18.18
CA LYS A 482 13.61 -6.85 -18.11
C LYS A 482 13.56 -6.07 -16.81
N GLU A 483 14.68 -6.06 -16.09
CA GLU A 483 14.81 -5.26 -14.88
C GLU A 483 15.31 -3.85 -15.25
N PHE A 484 14.60 -2.84 -14.75
CA PHE A 484 15.05 -1.46 -14.80
C PHE A 484 14.72 -0.79 -13.47
N VAL A 485 15.72 -0.13 -12.88
CA VAL A 485 15.56 0.61 -11.63
C VAL A 485 15.96 2.05 -11.91
N PRO A 486 15.03 3.01 -11.78
CA PRO A 486 15.33 4.41 -12.05
C PRO A 486 16.29 5.00 -11.02
N GLN A 487 16.99 6.06 -11.42
CA GLN A 487 17.82 6.83 -10.52
C GLN A 487 17.00 7.35 -9.34
N LYS A 488 17.58 7.25 -8.14
CA LYS A 488 16.98 7.83 -6.94
C LYS A 488 17.16 9.35 -6.99
N LEU A 489 16.04 10.07 -7.16
CA LEU A 489 16.00 11.53 -7.18
C LEU A 489 15.34 12.08 -5.91
N PRO A 490 15.62 13.35 -5.58
CA PRO A 490 14.92 14.09 -4.55
C PRO A 490 13.40 13.98 -4.67
N SER A 491 12.78 13.53 -3.59
CA SER A 491 11.35 13.38 -3.43
C SER A 491 10.72 14.66 -2.89
N VAL A 492 9.72 15.16 -3.60
CA VAL A 492 9.00 16.35 -3.17
C VAL A 492 8.06 15.98 -2.02
N HIS A 493 8.38 16.45 -0.81
CA HIS A 493 7.57 16.27 0.40
C HIS A 493 7.02 17.61 0.92
N LEU A 494 5.97 17.52 1.74
CA LEU A 494 5.39 18.66 2.44
C LEU A 494 6.47 19.34 3.30
N GLY A 495 7.01 20.49 2.89
CA GLY A 495 7.75 21.34 3.82
C GLY A 495 9.18 20.92 4.19
N VAL A 496 9.82 20.00 3.46
CA VAL A 496 11.15 19.48 3.85
C VAL A 496 12.20 19.80 2.80
N GLU A 497 13.16 20.66 3.16
CA GLU A 497 14.43 20.77 2.42
C GLU A 497 15.24 19.49 2.60
N GLU A 498 15.61 18.85 1.49
CA GLU A 498 16.30 17.57 1.50
C GLU A 498 17.78 17.71 1.89
N ILE A 499 18.06 17.55 3.19
CA ILE A 499 19.36 17.08 3.67
C ILE A 499 19.11 15.91 4.64
N GLY A 500 18.97 14.70 4.09
CA GLY A 500 19.07 13.43 4.86
C GLY A 500 17.78 12.85 5.47
N THR A 501 16.64 13.53 5.37
CA THR A 501 15.41 13.22 6.14
C THR A 501 14.40 12.29 5.44
N VAL A 502 14.49 12.10 4.12
CA VAL A 502 13.48 11.36 3.31
C VAL A 502 13.28 9.91 3.73
N ASN A 503 14.36 9.20 4.09
CA ASN A 503 14.24 7.82 4.56
C ASN A 503 13.52 7.73 5.92
N TYR A 504 13.59 8.78 6.74
CA TYR A 504 12.90 8.85 8.04
C TYR A 504 11.42 9.17 7.86
N GLU A 505 11.06 10.07 6.93
CA GLU A 505 9.67 10.43 6.71
C GLU A 505 8.84 9.34 6.01
N ILE A 506 9.43 8.62 5.04
CA ILE A 506 8.79 7.42 4.46
C ILE A 506 8.63 6.35 5.55
N ALA A 507 9.64 6.17 6.41
CA ALA A 507 9.54 5.25 7.54
C ALA A 507 8.47 5.69 8.56
N ASP A 508 8.31 7.00 8.79
CA ASP A 508 7.30 7.57 9.69
C ASP A 508 5.89 7.47 9.12
N LEU A 509 5.69 7.74 7.82
CA LEU A 509 4.43 7.49 7.14
C LEU A 509 4.05 6.01 7.17
N ILE A 510 5.00 5.11 6.89
CA ILE A 510 4.81 3.66 7.03
C ILE A 510 4.48 3.31 8.49
N ARG A 511 5.15 3.94 9.47
CA ARG A 511 4.93 3.72 10.89
C ARG A 511 3.53 4.18 11.33
N TRP A 512 3.09 5.37 10.91
CA TRP A 512 1.76 5.89 11.20
C TRP A 512 0.68 5.05 10.51
N ARG A 513 0.85 4.72 9.22
CA ARG A 513 -0.09 3.87 8.47
C ARG A 513 -0.15 2.44 9.04
N LYS A 514 0.96 1.90 9.52
CA LYS A 514 0.97 0.61 10.26
C LYS A 514 0.24 0.72 11.60
N ASN A 515 0.29 1.87 12.26
CA ASN A 515 -0.32 2.06 13.58
C ASN A 515 -1.82 2.40 13.51
N PHE A 516 -2.24 3.19 12.52
CA PHE A 516 -3.59 3.74 12.42
C PHE A 516 -4.36 3.26 11.20
N GLY A 517 -3.72 2.55 10.26
CA GLY A 517 -4.36 2.09 9.03
C GLY A 517 -5.54 1.13 9.26
N ASN A 518 -5.58 0.42 10.39
CA ASN A 518 -6.70 -0.45 10.78
C ASN A 518 -7.69 0.21 11.75
N VAL A 519 -7.53 1.51 12.03
CA VAL A 519 -8.51 2.32 12.76
C VAL A 519 -9.42 2.99 11.74
N VAL A 520 -10.73 2.95 11.98
CA VAL A 520 -11.71 3.65 11.14
C VAL A 520 -11.87 5.07 11.70
N LEU A 521 -11.57 6.08 10.88
CA LEU A 521 -11.82 7.47 11.22
C LEU A 521 -13.23 7.86 10.73
N VAL A 522 -14.08 8.31 11.63
CA VAL A 522 -15.41 8.85 11.34
C VAL A 522 -15.35 10.36 11.56
N MET A 523 -15.48 11.12 10.49
CA MET A 523 -15.35 12.57 10.51
C MET A 523 -16.67 13.26 10.21
N PHE A 524 -17.09 14.19 11.06
CA PHE A 524 -18.27 15.02 10.82
C PHE A 524 -17.87 16.42 10.31
N CYS A 525 -18.39 16.79 9.13
CA CYS A 525 -18.23 18.10 8.52
C CYS A 525 -19.49 18.95 8.76
N GLY A 526 -19.35 20.01 9.56
CA GLY A 526 -20.37 21.04 9.71
C GLY A 526 -20.28 22.16 8.65
N GLY A 527 -19.13 22.29 7.97
CA GLY A 527 -18.95 23.24 6.87
C GLY A 527 -19.55 22.79 5.52
N PRO A 528 -19.43 23.62 4.45
CA PRO A 528 -19.90 23.27 3.12
C PRO A 528 -19.21 22.01 2.58
N VAL A 529 -20.00 20.94 2.39
CA VAL A 529 -19.53 19.60 2.01
C VAL A 529 -18.74 19.61 0.69
N GLU A 530 -19.20 20.40 -0.27
CA GLU A 530 -18.63 20.53 -1.62
C GLU A 530 -17.20 21.08 -1.64
N ARG A 531 -16.74 21.70 -0.54
CA ARG A 531 -15.45 22.38 -0.46
C ARG A 531 -14.46 21.65 0.44
N THR A 532 -14.86 21.29 1.65
CA THR A 532 -13.90 20.89 2.70
C THR A 532 -13.88 19.39 2.98
N ALA A 533 -14.95 18.64 2.67
CA ALA A 533 -15.04 17.23 3.03
C ALA A 533 -13.96 16.37 2.35
N LEU A 534 -13.67 16.63 1.06
CA LEU A 534 -12.64 15.90 0.35
C LEU A 534 -11.23 16.27 0.85
N GLU A 535 -10.99 17.56 1.14
CA GLU A 535 -9.72 18.05 1.68
C GLU A 535 -9.38 17.35 3.01
N TRP A 536 -10.36 17.25 3.91
CA TRP A 536 -10.23 16.51 5.17
C TRP A 536 -10.01 15.01 4.95
N ARG A 537 -10.76 14.39 4.03
CA ARG A 537 -10.58 12.98 3.67
C ARG A 537 -9.16 12.73 3.14
N LEU A 538 -8.64 13.62 2.30
CA LEU A 538 -7.30 13.51 1.73
C LEU A 538 -6.20 13.68 2.77
N LEU A 539 -6.37 14.62 3.71
CA LEU A 539 -5.40 14.83 4.78
C LEU A 539 -5.25 13.58 5.65
N TYR A 540 -6.36 13.01 6.12
CA TYR A 540 -6.33 11.86 7.02
C TYR A 540 -6.26 10.50 6.31
N GLY A 541 -6.71 10.40 5.06
CA GLY A 541 -6.66 9.19 4.24
C GLY A 541 -5.24 8.70 3.93
N ARG A 542 -4.22 9.56 4.13
CA ARG A 542 -2.80 9.17 4.09
C ARG A 542 -2.42 8.20 5.21
N ILE A 543 -3.13 8.27 6.34
CA ILE A 543 -2.79 7.57 7.59
C ILE A 543 -3.82 6.48 7.89
N PHE A 544 -5.11 6.83 7.81
CA PHE A 544 -6.22 5.93 8.04
C PHE A 544 -6.66 5.32 6.70
N LYS A 545 -6.70 3.99 6.60
CA LYS A 545 -7.15 3.31 5.37
C LYS A 545 -8.62 3.57 5.07
N THR A 546 -9.40 3.84 6.12
CA THR A 546 -10.84 4.07 6.04
C THR A 546 -11.19 5.38 6.75
N VAL A 547 -11.67 6.35 5.98
CA VAL A 547 -12.18 7.64 6.47
C VAL A 547 -13.63 7.79 6.02
N ILE A 548 -14.56 7.79 6.96
CA ILE A 548 -15.99 7.96 6.73
C ILE A 548 -16.32 9.44 6.93
N MET A 549 -16.93 10.07 5.94
CA MET A 549 -17.33 11.47 6.01
C MET A 549 -18.84 11.56 6.25
N LEU A 550 -19.23 12.32 7.26
CA LEU A 550 -20.62 12.59 7.64
C LEU A 550 -20.90 14.09 7.57
N SER A 551 -22.09 14.48 7.16
CA SER A 551 -22.57 15.86 7.20
C SER A 551 -24.09 15.92 7.28
N GLU A 552 -24.65 17.10 7.56
CA GLU A 552 -26.11 17.29 7.60
C GLU A 552 -26.79 17.04 6.25
N GLY A 553 -26.08 17.26 5.13
CA GLY A 553 -26.55 16.91 3.79
C GLY A 553 -25.81 15.71 3.21
N LYS A 554 -26.53 14.82 2.51
CA LYS A 554 -25.93 13.72 1.73
C LYS A 554 -25.26 14.27 0.47
N ASN A 555 -24.09 13.74 0.11
CA ASN A 555 -23.47 14.01 -1.18
C ASN A 555 -22.83 12.73 -1.73
N ASP A 556 -23.53 12.04 -2.63
CA ASP A 556 -23.09 10.76 -3.18
C ASP A 556 -21.83 10.89 -4.06
N ASP A 557 -21.70 11.98 -4.82
CA ASP A 557 -20.52 12.26 -5.66
C ASP A 557 -19.24 12.34 -4.82
N LEU A 558 -19.32 12.94 -3.63
CA LEU A 558 -18.20 13.06 -2.71
C LEU A 558 -18.18 11.92 -1.67
N VAL A 559 -19.01 10.88 -1.81
CA VAL A 559 -19.10 9.74 -0.87
C VAL A 559 -19.29 10.21 0.58
N VAL A 560 -20.14 11.23 0.79
CA VAL A 560 -20.46 11.79 2.11
C VAL A 560 -21.86 11.33 2.54
N GLU A 561 -21.91 10.62 3.67
CA GLU A 561 -23.15 10.08 4.23
C GLU A 561 -23.88 11.16 5.06
N GLU A 562 -25.21 11.11 5.06
CA GLU A 562 -26.02 11.99 5.89
C GLU A 562 -25.96 11.57 7.36
N GLY A 563 -25.71 12.54 8.25
CA GLY A 563 -25.69 12.34 9.69
C GLY A 563 -26.12 13.61 10.42
N ARG A 564 -26.76 13.44 11.57
CA ARG A 564 -27.11 14.56 12.46
C ARG A 564 -26.13 14.63 13.60
N LEU A 565 -25.39 15.73 13.74
CA LEU A 565 -24.37 15.90 14.77
C LEU A 565 -24.95 15.70 16.18
N ASP A 566 -26.15 16.21 16.44
CA ASP A 566 -26.83 16.11 17.73
C ASP A 566 -27.00 14.65 18.19
N TYR A 567 -27.13 13.71 17.26
CA TYR A 567 -27.36 12.28 17.52
C TYR A 567 -26.31 11.39 16.86
N ILE A 568 -25.09 11.91 16.66
CA ILE A 568 -24.06 11.23 15.88
C ILE A 568 -23.73 9.83 16.40
N TYR A 569 -23.85 9.63 17.71
CA TYR A 569 -23.67 8.34 18.38
C TYR A 569 -24.64 7.25 17.89
N LYS A 570 -25.84 7.61 17.38
CA LYS A 570 -26.80 6.65 16.81
C LYS A 570 -26.35 6.08 15.46
N PHE A 571 -25.45 6.78 14.75
CA PHE A 571 -24.93 6.34 13.46
C PHE A 571 -23.70 5.43 13.60
N LEU A 572 -22.97 5.50 14.72
CA LEU A 572 -21.73 4.74 14.91
C LEU A 572 -21.91 3.20 14.89
N PRO A 573 -22.95 2.60 15.48
CA PRO A 573 -23.16 1.14 15.44
C PRO A 573 -23.17 0.54 14.03
N LYS A 574 -23.76 1.25 13.05
CA LYS A 574 -23.75 0.86 11.63
C LYS A 574 -22.34 0.63 11.11
N TYR A 575 -21.39 1.48 11.51
CA TYR A 575 -19.99 1.37 11.09
C TYR A 575 -19.24 0.31 11.89
N PHE A 576 -19.62 0.07 13.14
CA PHE A 576 -19.08 -1.03 13.93
C PHE A 576 -19.38 -2.39 13.28
N GLU A 577 -20.59 -2.57 12.76
CA GLU A 577 -20.97 -3.79 12.05
C GLU A 577 -20.31 -3.88 10.66
N ARG A 578 -20.25 -2.78 9.92
CA ARG A 578 -19.66 -2.75 8.56
C ARG A 578 -18.16 -3.07 8.55
N TYR A 579 -17.42 -2.65 9.59
CA TYR A 579 -15.96 -2.78 9.65
C TYR A 579 -15.52 -3.67 10.81
N THR A 580 -15.85 -4.97 10.70
CA THR A 580 -15.59 -5.95 11.77
C THR A 580 -14.11 -6.22 12.06
N SER A 581 -13.24 -5.99 11.08
CA SER A 581 -11.78 -6.18 11.17
C SER A 581 -11.04 -4.95 11.75
N ALA A 582 -11.73 -3.84 12.00
CA ALA A 582 -11.13 -2.63 12.54
C ALA A 582 -10.65 -2.81 13.99
N GLU A 583 -9.53 -2.18 14.34
CA GLU A 583 -8.97 -2.16 15.69
C GLU A 583 -9.78 -1.27 16.66
N GLY A 584 -10.40 -0.23 16.11
CA GLY A 584 -11.31 0.66 16.81
C GLY A 584 -11.77 1.81 15.91
N PHE A 585 -12.54 2.72 16.49
CA PHE A 585 -13.26 3.78 15.79
C PHE A 585 -12.92 5.13 16.42
N LEU A 586 -12.32 6.02 15.63
CA LEU A 586 -11.97 7.38 16.04
C LEU A 586 -12.99 8.34 15.45
N PHE A 587 -13.70 9.08 16.28
CA PHE A 587 -14.57 10.17 15.86
C PHE A 587 -13.82 11.51 15.89
N LEU A 588 -14.05 12.35 14.89
CA LEU A 588 -13.48 13.70 14.78
C LEU A 588 -14.48 14.68 14.15
N LYS A 589 -14.55 15.90 14.66
CA LYS A 589 -15.29 17.01 14.03
C LYS A 589 -14.33 17.94 13.26
N ASP A 590 -14.81 18.51 12.16
CA ASP A 590 -14.06 19.42 11.28
C ASP A 590 -13.54 20.72 11.92
N ASP A 591 -14.05 21.10 13.09
CA ASP A 591 -13.54 22.21 13.88
C ASP A 591 -12.36 21.84 14.80
N THR A 592 -11.82 20.62 14.66
CA THR A 592 -10.75 20.08 15.50
C THR A 592 -9.66 19.44 14.66
N VAL A 593 -8.43 19.93 14.81
CA VAL A 593 -7.27 19.42 14.09
C VAL A 593 -6.62 18.30 14.89
N LEU A 594 -6.43 17.14 14.28
CA LEU A 594 -5.80 15.96 14.89
C LEU A 594 -4.34 15.84 14.44
N ASN A 595 -3.42 16.06 15.38
CA ASN A 595 -2.00 15.88 15.14
C ASN A 595 -1.61 14.41 15.39
N TYR A 596 -1.94 13.54 14.43
CA TYR A 596 -1.84 12.08 14.55
C TYR A 596 -0.44 11.57 14.93
N TRP A 597 0.62 12.34 14.67
CA TRP A 597 1.99 11.98 15.06
C TRP A 597 2.20 11.92 16.58
N ASN A 598 1.43 12.67 17.36
CA ASN A 598 1.47 12.66 18.83
C ASN A 598 0.68 11.50 19.45
N LEU A 599 -0.08 10.76 18.64
CA LEU A 599 -0.93 9.65 19.10
C LEU A 599 -0.22 8.29 19.02
N LEU A 600 1.05 8.24 18.57
CA LEU A 600 1.79 6.99 18.36
C LEU A 600 1.93 6.12 19.62
N HIS A 601 1.88 6.73 20.80
CA HIS A 601 1.98 6.07 22.10
C HIS A 601 0.61 5.86 22.78
N ALA A 602 -0.49 6.26 22.14
CA ALA A 602 -1.83 6.10 22.69
C ALA A 602 -2.22 4.63 22.79
N ASN A 603 -2.81 4.22 23.91
CA ASN A 603 -3.24 2.85 24.12
C ASN A 603 -4.59 2.59 23.44
N LYS A 604 -4.58 1.95 22.27
CA LYS A 604 -5.78 1.61 21.47
C LYS A 604 -6.70 0.58 22.11
N SER A 605 -6.34 -0.01 23.26
CA SER A 605 -7.24 -0.85 24.06
C SER A 605 -8.05 -0.05 25.08
N LYS A 606 -7.90 1.27 25.15
CA LYS A 606 -8.60 2.13 26.11
C LYS A 606 -9.46 3.15 25.39
N LEU A 607 -10.50 3.64 26.07
CA LEU A 607 -11.31 4.77 25.61
C LEU A 607 -10.46 6.05 25.61
N TRP A 608 -10.56 6.85 24.54
CA TRP A 608 -9.90 8.17 24.47
C TRP A 608 -10.95 9.27 24.41
N ILE A 609 -10.86 10.24 25.32
CA ILE A 609 -11.77 11.37 25.39
C ILE A 609 -11.08 12.54 26.12
N THR A 610 -11.63 13.75 26.02
CA THR A 610 -11.05 14.99 26.59
C THR A 610 -11.43 15.20 28.08
N ASN A 611 -11.52 14.14 28.87
CA ASN A 611 -12.04 14.20 30.25
C ASN A 611 -11.21 15.05 31.23
N LYS A 612 -9.90 15.23 30.99
CA LYS A 612 -9.05 16.12 31.82
C LYS A 612 -8.90 17.54 31.27
N VAL A 613 -9.55 17.86 30.15
CA VAL A 613 -9.54 19.21 29.59
C VAL A 613 -10.69 20.00 30.21
N SER A 614 -10.38 20.81 31.22
CA SER A 614 -11.37 21.49 32.09
C SER A 614 -12.42 22.36 31.37
N LYS A 615 -12.14 22.82 30.15
CA LYS A 615 -13.08 23.60 29.32
C LYS A 615 -13.90 22.75 28.35
N SER A 616 -13.49 21.51 28.09
CA SER A 616 -14.18 20.55 27.22
C SER A 616 -15.10 19.65 28.05
N TRP A 617 -14.63 19.14 29.19
CA TRP A 617 -15.40 18.32 30.14
C TRP A 617 -15.84 19.15 31.35
N MET A 618 -17.14 19.45 31.44
CA MET A 618 -17.70 20.34 32.44
C MET A 618 -18.86 19.68 33.19
N SER A 619 -18.97 19.98 34.47
CA SER A 619 -20.15 19.66 35.28
C SER A 619 -21.06 20.89 35.30
N ILE A 620 -22.28 20.76 34.80
CA ILE A 620 -23.22 21.88 34.62
C ILE A 620 -24.40 21.68 35.55
N SER A 621 -24.77 22.72 36.30
CA SER A 621 -25.97 22.70 37.14
C SER A 621 -27.23 22.66 36.28
N THR A 622 -28.17 21.79 36.66
CA THR A 622 -29.49 21.67 36.03
C THR A 622 -30.45 22.77 36.49
N ALA A 623 -30.10 23.54 37.52
CA ALA A 623 -30.91 24.64 38.04
C ALA A 623 -30.86 25.86 37.11
N GLY A 624 -32.00 26.19 36.49
CA GLY A 624 -32.19 27.45 35.75
C GLY A 624 -32.18 27.36 34.21
N ASN A 625 -32.16 26.16 33.61
CA ASN A 625 -32.29 25.99 32.16
C ASN A 625 -33.11 24.74 31.81
N ASP A 626 -34.27 24.95 31.16
CA ASP A 626 -35.21 23.90 30.79
C ASP A 626 -34.59 22.79 29.91
N TRP A 627 -33.60 23.13 29.08
CA TRP A 627 -32.93 22.16 28.24
C TRP A 627 -32.05 21.20 29.05
N PHE A 628 -31.23 21.71 29.97
CA PHE A 628 -30.37 20.87 30.81
C PHE A 628 -31.18 20.01 31.78
N ALA A 629 -32.28 20.54 32.33
CA ALA A 629 -33.20 19.79 33.18
C ALA A 629 -33.82 18.60 32.42
N LYS A 630 -34.30 18.83 31.18
CA LYS A 630 -34.85 17.77 30.32
C LYS A 630 -33.80 16.71 29.93
N GLN A 631 -32.57 17.13 29.64
CA GLN A 631 -31.48 16.19 29.35
C GLN A 631 -31.14 15.32 30.57
N ALA A 632 -31.09 15.90 31.77
CA ALA A 632 -30.84 15.18 33.00
C ALA A 632 -31.94 14.16 33.32
N GLU A 633 -33.21 14.51 33.08
CA GLU A 633 -34.35 13.57 33.19
C GLU A 633 -34.19 12.39 32.23
N ASN A 634 -33.85 12.65 30.96
CA ASN A 634 -33.63 11.61 29.96
C ASN A 634 -32.43 10.70 30.32
N VAL A 635 -31.33 11.26 30.81
CA VAL A 635 -30.16 10.48 31.28
C VAL A 635 -30.55 9.58 32.44
N ASN A 636 -31.26 10.11 33.44
CA ASN A 636 -31.73 9.31 34.58
C ASN A 636 -32.64 8.16 34.13
N LYS A 637 -33.51 8.40 33.15
CA LYS A 637 -34.36 7.36 32.55
C LYS A 637 -33.53 6.26 31.90
N VAL A 638 -32.52 6.60 31.10
CA VAL A 638 -31.63 5.60 30.46
C VAL A 638 -30.80 4.85 31.50
N VAL A 639 -30.21 5.54 32.47
CA VAL A 639 -29.40 4.92 33.55
C VAL A 639 -30.24 3.97 34.41
N SER A 640 -31.54 4.24 34.57
CA SER A 640 -32.45 3.34 35.28
C SER A 640 -32.74 2.03 34.52
N THR A 641 -32.64 2.05 33.19
CA THR A 641 -32.86 0.87 32.32
C THR A 641 -31.57 0.13 31.96
N MET A 642 -30.40 0.67 32.31
CA MET A 642 -29.11 0.00 32.09
C MET A 642 -28.97 -1.31 32.89
N PRO A 643 -28.28 -2.33 32.32
CA PRO A 643 -27.80 -3.48 33.08
C PRO A 643 -27.05 -3.09 34.35
N ALA A 644 -27.14 -3.96 35.38
CA ALA A 644 -26.61 -3.65 36.72
C ALA A 644 -25.14 -3.23 36.73
N HIS A 645 -24.29 -3.83 35.89
CA HIS A 645 -22.86 -3.50 35.83
C HIS A 645 -22.60 -2.09 35.30
N PHE A 646 -23.28 -1.67 34.22
CA PHE A 646 -23.18 -0.30 33.69
C PHE A 646 -23.77 0.74 34.65
N GLN A 647 -24.89 0.40 35.31
CA GLN A 647 -25.52 1.29 36.27
C GLN A 647 -24.64 1.53 37.52
N VAL A 648 -24.01 0.48 38.04
CA VAL A 648 -23.10 0.59 39.20
C VAL A 648 -21.89 1.44 38.81
N ASN A 649 -21.25 1.15 37.68
CA ASN A 649 -20.09 1.88 37.20
C ASN A 649 -20.40 3.38 36.98
N TYR A 650 -21.52 3.69 36.30
CA TYR A 650 -21.95 5.08 36.11
C TYR A 650 -22.19 5.79 37.45
N LYS A 651 -22.90 5.16 38.40
CA LYS A 651 -23.18 5.75 39.71
C LYS A 651 -21.90 5.97 40.52
N GLU A 652 -20.94 5.06 40.49
CA GLU A 652 -19.65 5.21 41.20
C GLU A 652 -18.81 6.36 40.62
N ASN A 653 -18.75 6.48 39.29
CA ASN A 653 -17.99 7.53 38.64
C ASN A 653 -18.61 8.94 38.83
N VAL A 654 -19.92 9.02 39.07
CA VAL A 654 -20.64 10.29 39.31
C VAL A 654 -20.73 10.65 40.80
N LYS A 655 -20.76 9.67 41.72
CA LYS A 655 -20.88 9.88 43.19
C LYS A 655 -19.74 10.69 43.82
N ASN A 656 -18.57 10.76 43.19
CA ASN A 656 -17.41 11.53 43.69
C ASN A 656 -17.50 13.04 43.40
N GLN A 657 -18.59 13.53 42.80
CA GLN A 657 -18.84 14.96 42.54
C GLN A 657 -20.15 15.35 43.25
N GLN A 658 -20.07 16.30 44.18
CA GLN A 658 -21.15 16.66 45.12
C GLN A 658 -22.53 16.92 44.48
N GLU A 659 -23.56 16.38 45.16
CA GLU A 659 -25.01 16.69 45.13
C GLU A 659 -25.79 16.62 43.78
N ASN A 660 -27.03 16.12 43.89
CA ASN A 660 -27.90 15.53 42.85
C ASN A 660 -28.42 16.46 41.73
N GLU A 661 -27.72 17.54 41.36
CA GLU A 661 -28.22 18.52 40.38
C GLU A 661 -27.21 18.90 39.29
N ASN A 662 -26.22 18.04 39.01
CA ASN A 662 -25.18 18.34 38.03
C ASN A 662 -25.14 17.30 36.88
N LEU A 663 -25.13 17.79 35.64
CA LEU A 663 -25.01 17.00 34.42
C LEU A 663 -23.59 17.13 33.84
N ILE A 664 -22.97 16.00 33.51
CA ILE A 664 -21.66 15.99 32.86
C ILE A 664 -21.86 16.22 31.36
N MET A 665 -21.24 17.29 30.86
CA MET A 665 -21.24 17.65 29.46
C MET A 665 -19.81 17.64 28.94
N CYS A 666 -19.60 16.96 27.82
CA CYS A 666 -18.36 17.04 27.07
C CYS A 666 -18.63 17.69 25.72
N ASN A 667 -17.91 18.76 25.43
CA ASN A 667 -17.92 19.33 24.09
C ASN A 667 -17.19 18.43 23.07
N SER A 668 -16.60 17.30 23.51
CA SER A 668 -15.71 16.38 22.77
C SER A 668 -15.92 16.39 21.27
N GLU A 669 -15.00 17.06 20.62
CA GLU A 669 -14.90 17.15 19.18
C GLU A 669 -14.03 16.02 18.61
N VAL A 670 -13.47 15.18 19.50
CA VAL A 670 -12.69 13.98 19.21
C VAL A 670 -12.89 12.93 20.30
N PHE A 671 -13.06 11.66 19.94
CA PHE A 671 -13.03 10.52 20.88
C PHE A 671 -12.76 9.19 20.16
N TYR A 672 -12.26 8.18 20.87
CA TYR A 672 -11.97 6.85 20.31
C TYR A 672 -12.61 5.72 21.11
N ILE A 673 -13.16 4.74 20.39
CA ILE A 673 -13.79 3.54 20.92
C ILE A 673 -13.03 2.30 20.42
N PRO A 674 -12.39 1.52 21.32
CA PRO A 674 -11.78 0.24 20.99
C PRO A 674 -12.80 -0.77 20.45
N ARG A 675 -12.37 -1.66 19.55
CA ARG A 675 -13.27 -2.68 18.97
C ARG A 675 -13.98 -3.55 20.00
N HIS A 676 -13.32 -3.92 21.10
CA HIS A 676 -13.90 -4.80 22.12
C HIS A 676 -15.00 -4.12 22.96
N LEU A 677 -15.04 -2.78 23.02
CA LEU A 677 -16.08 -1.99 23.69
C LEU A 677 -17.18 -1.52 22.72
N ALA A 678 -17.04 -1.79 21.42
CA ALA A 678 -18.05 -1.44 20.42
C ALA A 678 -19.41 -2.13 20.66
N PRO A 679 -19.49 -3.41 21.09
CA PRO A 679 -20.76 -4.03 21.45
C PRO A 679 -21.45 -3.34 22.64
N ASP A 680 -20.69 -3.07 23.72
CA ASP A 680 -21.19 -2.38 24.91
C ASP A 680 -21.73 -0.99 24.56
N PHE A 681 -21.01 -0.26 23.70
CA PHE A 681 -21.47 1.03 23.19
C PHE A 681 -22.79 0.88 22.42
N THR A 682 -22.90 -0.10 21.52
CA THR A 682 -24.13 -0.35 20.76
C THR A 682 -25.32 -0.67 21.67
N ASP A 683 -25.11 -1.48 22.72
CA ASP A 683 -26.15 -1.81 23.70
C ASP A 683 -26.63 -0.55 24.44
N LEU A 684 -25.70 0.33 24.85
CA LEU A 684 -26.04 1.59 25.49
C LEU A 684 -26.78 2.56 24.54
N VAL A 685 -26.40 2.61 23.26
CA VAL A 685 -27.11 3.39 22.24
C VAL A 685 -28.54 2.88 22.05
N ASN A 686 -28.74 1.56 22.02
CA ASN A 686 -30.06 0.94 21.89
C ASN A 686 -30.99 1.27 23.08
N LEU A 687 -30.44 1.42 24.29
CA LEU A 687 -31.20 1.80 25.48
C LEU A 687 -31.69 3.26 25.46
N VAL A 688 -31.03 4.15 24.71
CA VAL A 688 -31.51 5.53 24.52
C VAL A 688 -32.81 5.55 23.70
N GLY A 689 -32.93 4.69 22.69
CA GLY A 689 -34.11 4.58 21.83
C GLY A 689 -34.52 5.92 21.21
N GLU A 690 -35.80 6.28 21.39
CA GLU A 690 -36.40 7.53 20.88
C GLU A 690 -36.18 8.74 21.80
N LEU A 691 -35.42 8.60 22.88
CA LEU A 691 -35.12 9.73 23.76
C LEU A 691 -34.22 10.75 23.04
N ASP A 692 -34.54 12.02 23.26
CA ASP A 692 -33.83 13.17 22.70
C ASP A 692 -32.66 13.55 23.62
N ILE A 693 -31.56 12.80 23.51
CA ILE A 693 -30.31 13.07 24.23
C ILE A 693 -29.25 13.55 23.24
N HIS A 694 -28.69 14.73 23.48
CA HIS A 694 -27.66 15.32 22.63
C HIS A 694 -26.30 14.62 22.83
N HIS A 695 -25.50 14.45 21.77
CA HIS A 695 -24.24 13.71 21.81
C HIS A 695 -23.25 14.18 22.88
N LYS A 696 -23.20 15.49 23.17
CA LYS A 696 -22.36 16.10 24.20
C LYS A 696 -22.64 15.59 25.61
N ILE A 697 -23.82 14.99 25.82
CA ILE A 697 -24.26 14.40 27.08
C ILE A 697 -24.27 12.88 26.97
N ALA A 698 -24.71 12.33 25.83
CA ALA A 698 -24.75 10.90 25.59
C ALA A 698 -23.35 10.25 25.62
N ILE A 699 -22.34 10.86 24.97
CA ILE A 699 -20.99 10.29 24.90
C ILE A 699 -20.34 10.18 26.30
N PRO A 700 -20.32 11.23 27.14
CA PRO A 700 -19.87 11.10 28.53
C PRO A 700 -20.64 10.05 29.32
N MET A 701 -21.97 10.01 29.18
CA MET A 701 -22.80 9.02 29.85
C MET A 701 -22.38 7.59 29.48
N PHE A 702 -22.19 7.31 28.19
CA PHE A 702 -21.74 6.00 27.73
C PHE A 702 -20.33 5.67 28.23
N PHE A 703 -19.38 6.60 28.15
CA PHE A 703 -18.00 6.37 28.56
C PHE A 703 -17.92 6.08 30.06
N LEU A 704 -18.64 6.84 30.90
CA LEU A 704 -18.70 6.63 32.35
C LEU A 704 -19.45 5.37 32.78
N ALA A 705 -20.36 4.87 31.92
CA ALA A 705 -21.04 3.61 32.13
C ALA A 705 -20.14 2.42 31.75
N MET A 706 -19.41 2.52 30.63
CA MET A 706 -18.54 1.45 30.14
C MET A 706 -17.29 1.26 31.00
N ASP A 707 -16.62 2.32 31.44
CA ASP A 707 -15.36 2.22 32.20
C ASP A 707 -15.11 3.46 33.09
N SER A 708 -14.20 3.33 34.06
CA SER A 708 -13.82 4.42 34.96
C SER A 708 -12.89 5.43 34.26
N PRO A 709 -13.02 6.76 34.52
CA PRO A 709 -12.12 7.77 33.98
C PRO A 709 -10.62 7.56 34.24
N GLN A 710 -10.27 6.78 35.27
CA GLN A 710 -8.88 6.42 35.57
C GLN A 710 -8.30 5.41 34.55
N ASN A 711 -9.18 4.64 33.91
CA ASN A 711 -8.81 3.64 32.91
C ASN A 711 -8.77 4.21 31.49
N PHE A 712 -9.30 5.42 31.26
CA PHE A 712 -9.19 6.12 29.98
C PHE A 712 -7.73 6.44 29.65
N ASP A 713 -7.40 6.53 28.36
CA ASP A 713 -6.08 6.98 27.94
C ASP A 713 -5.99 8.50 27.99
N GLY A 714 -4.93 9.02 28.63
CA GLY A 714 -4.67 10.45 28.76
C GLY A 714 -4.13 11.13 27.51
N VAL A 715 -4.19 10.48 26.33
CA VAL A 715 -3.63 11.02 25.08
C VAL A 715 -4.13 12.41 24.76
N PHE A 716 -5.40 12.74 25.04
CA PHE A 716 -5.98 14.06 24.78
C PHE A 716 -5.88 15.04 25.95
N ASP A 717 -5.25 14.67 27.07
CA ASP A 717 -5.10 15.55 28.25
C ASP A 717 -4.35 16.85 27.92
N LYS A 718 -3.44 16.78 26.94
CA LYS A 718 -2.62 17.92 26.48
C LYS A 718 -3.25 18.70 25.32
N MET A 719 -4.50 18.42 24.95
CA MET A 719 -5.19 19.11 23.86
C MET A 719 -5.24 20.62 24.10
N LYS A 720 -4.94 21.41 23.07
CA LYS A 720 -5.07 22.88 23.14
C LYS A 720 -6.51 23.26 22.85
N TYR A 721 -7.23 23.74 23.87
CA TYR A 721 -8.68 24.00 23.80
C TYR A 721 -9.04 25.46 24.14
N LYS A 722 -9.90 26.07 23.32
CA LYS A 722 -10.63 27.32 23.60
C LYS A 722 -12.11 27.18 23.22
N GLN A 723 -12.99 27.89 23.92
CA GLN A 723 -14.44 27.78 23.70
C GLN A 723 -14.93 28.60 22.49
N LYS A 724 -14.27 29.73 22.17
CA LYS A 724 -14.47 30.54 20.96
C LYS A 724 -13.14 31.22 20.59
N LEU A 725 -12.82 31.28 19.30
CA LEU A 725 -11.62 31.96 18.80
C LEU A 725 -11.92 33.46 18.63
N GLN A 726 -11.16 34.34 19.30
CA GLN A 726 -11.16 35.77 19.00
C GLN A 726 -10.16 36.03 17.86
N SER A 727 -10.66 36.06 16.62
CA SER A 727 -9.93 36.30 15.35
C SER A 727 -8.89 35.23 14.94
N ASN A 728 -8.74 35.05 13.62
CA ASN A 728 -7.90 34.04 12.94
C ASN A 728 -6.38 34.29 13.13
N SER A 729 -5.90 34.21 14.38
CA SER A 729 -4.46 34.25 14.65
C SER A 729 -3.84 32.88 14.38
N THR A 730 -2.95 32.82 13.38
CA THR A 730 -2.13 31.65 13.04
C THR A 730 -1.29 31.16 14.23
N SER A 731 -1.06 32.01 15.22
CA SER A 731 -0.35 31.70 16.47
C SER A 731 -1.10 30.77 17.43
N PHE A 732 -2.36 30.42 17.15
CA PHE A 732 -3.10 29.50 18.03
C PHE A 732 -2.83 28.02 17.75
N TYR A 733 -2.37 27.65 16.55
CA TYR A 733 -1.98 26.26 16.26
C TYR A 733 -0.78 25.84 17.12
N SER A 734 -0.57 24.53 17.26
CA SER A 734 0.63 23.95 17.89
C SER A 734 0.75 22.50 17.43
N ALA A 735 1.91 22.12 16.89
CA ALA A 735 2.17 20.75 16.45
C ALA A 735 2.53 19.79 17.61
N ASP A 736 2.88 20.28 18.80
CA ASP A 736 3.34 19.48 19.94
C ASP A 736 2.20 18.83 20.75
N VAL A 737 0.96 19.24 20.48
CA VAL A 737 -0.24 18.75 21.17
C VAL A 737 -0.98 17.72 20.32
N PRO A 738 -1.71 16.76 20.93
CA PRO A 738 -2.45 15.69 20.23
C PRO A 738 -3.59 16.21 19.34
N ALA A 739 -4.24 17.30 19.76
CA ALA A 739 -5.32 17.94 19.03
C ALA A 739 -5.41 19.43 19.38
N VAL A 740 -6.00 20.22 18.48
CA VAL A 740 -6.22 21.67 18.62
C VAL A 740 -7.68 22.00 18.31
N HIS A 741 -8.36 22.71 19.21
CA HIS A 741 -9.73 23.20 19.06
C HIS A 741 -9.90 24.62 19.63
N PRO A 742 -10.69 25.51 18.98
CA PRO A 742 -11.40 25.32 17.72
C PRO A 742 -10.52 25.75 16.54
N TRP A 743 -10.72 25.12 15.38
CA TRP A 743 -10.11 25.52 14.12
C TRP A 743 -11.15 25.52 13.00
N ASN A 744 -11.58 26.70 12.56
CA ASN A 744 -12.60 26.80 11.52
C ASN A 744 -11.95 26.87 10.14
N VAL A 745 -12.23 25.87 9.30
CA VAL A 745 -11.90 25.89 7.87
C VAL A 745 -13.17 26.15 7.09
N SER A 746 -13.31 27.37 6.58
CA SER A 746 -14.47 27.78 5.77
C SER A 746 -14.19 27.85 4.27
N SER A 747 -12.92 27.81 3.87
CA SER A 747 -12.46 27.93 2.50
C SER A 747 -11.21 27.10 2.24
N GLU A 748 -10.95 26.78 0.96
CA GLU A 748 -9.70 26.14 0.50
C GLU A 748 -8.46 26.93 0.95
N GLN A 749 -8.53 28.27 0.94
CA GLN A 749 -7.44 29.13 1.42
C GLN A 749 -7.16 28.93 2.91
N ASP A 750 -8.21 28.76 3.74
CA ASP A 750 -8.06 28.46 5.16
C ASP A 750 -7.45 27.07 5.38
N PHE A 751 -7.81 26.10 4.54
CA PHE A 751 -7.29 24.73 4.59
C PHE A 751 -5.81 24.70 4.21
N ILE A 752 -5.42 25.37 3.12
CA ILE A 752 -4.02 25.54 2.72
C ILE A 752 -3.22 26.21 3.84
N LYS A 753 -3.79 27.22 4.50
CA LYS A 753 -3.14 27.90 5.62
C LYS A 753 -2.93 26.96 6.81
N LEU A 754 -3.90 26.12 7.13
CA LEU A 754 -3.76 25.06 8.14
C LEU A 754 -2.66 24.08 7.78
N LEU A 755 -2.64 23.55 6.55
CA LEU A 755 -1.63 22.60 6.09
C LEU A 755 -0.22 23.18 6.22
N ARG A 756 -0.03 24.46 5.87
CA ARG A 756 1.25 25.16 6.03
C ARG A 756 1.69 25.22 7.50
N LEU A 757 0.77 25.45 8.44
CA LEU A 757 1.08 25.45 9.88
C LEU A 757 1.43 24.04 10.38
N MET A 758 0.67 23.03 9.96
CA MET A 758 0.96 21.63 10.28
C MET A 758 2.35 21.19 9.76
N ALA A 759 2.77 21.73 8.61
CA ALA A 759 4.09 21.46 8.03
C ALA A 759 5.21 22.25 8.70
N ALA A 760 5.01 23.54 9.00
CA ALA A 760 6.05 24.43 9.52
C ALA A 760 6.41 24.18 11.00
N GLU A 761 5.44 23.77 11.82
CA GLU A 761 5.66 23.55 13.26
C GLU A 761 5.96 22.09 13.62
N LYS A 762 6.01 21.16 12.65
CA LYS A 762 6.37 19.76 12.93
C LYS A 762 7.75 19.73 13.60
N PRO A 763 7.86 19.32 14.88
CA PRO A 763 9.16 19.29 15.54
C PRO A 763 10.04 18.25 14.82
N PRO A 764 11.30 18.57 14.46
CA PRO A 764 12.27 17.52 14.20
C PRO A 764 12.41 16.76 15.52
N MET A 765 11.92 15.52 15.59
CA MET A 765 12.03 14.73 16.81
C MET A 765 13.49 14.74 17.28
N ALA A 766 13.67 15.22 18.51
CA ALA A 766 14.93 15.67 19.09
C ALA A 766 16.18 14.92 18.62
N CYS A 767 17.07 15.66 17.96
CA CYS A 767 18.50 15.41 18.05
C CYS A 767 18.87 15.38 19.54
N SER A 768 19.49 14.30 20.00
CA SER A 768 20.21 14.32 21.27
C SER A 768 21.41 15.25 21.07
N SER A 769 21.27 16.48 21.54
CA SER A 769 22.32 17.48 21.57
C SER A 769 23.41 17.05 22.54
N GLY A 770 24.55 16.67 21.98
CA GLY A 770 25.78 16.46 22.71
C GLY A 770 26.94 16.54 21.74
N THR A 771 27.63 17.68 21.74
CA THR A 771 28.91 18.00 21.08
C THR A 771 28.89 18.34 19.58
N CYS A 772 28.60 19.61 19.30
CA CYS A 772 29.20 20.36 18.19
C CYS A 772 30.38 21.18 18.73
N GLN A 773 31.58 21.03 18.17
CA GLN A 773 32.52 22.14 17.96
C GLN A 773 33.42 21.89 16.73
N SER A 774 33.43 22.91 15.84
CA SER A 774 34.45 23.28 14.82
C SER A 774 34.84 22.28 13.72
N GLY A 775 34.95 22.62 12.44
CA GLY A 775 34.84 23.91 11.75
C GLY A 775 35.11 23.74 10.24
N CYS A 776 34.46 24.61 9.45
CA CYS A 776 34.84 25.09 8.12
C CYS A 776 35.06 24.08 6.97
N TYR A 777 34.08 24.01 6.05
CA TYR A 777 34.36 23.91 4.61
C TYR A 777 34.21 25.30 4.00
N ARG A 778 35.32 25.82 3.47
CA ARG A 778 35.33 26.99 2.59
C ARG A 778 35.55 26.47 1.17
N ASN A 779 34.61 26.80 0.29
CA ASN A 779 34.74 26.64 -1.16
C ASN A 779 35.96 27.41 -1.66
N GLU A 780 36.62 26.91 -2.70
CA GLU A 780 37.21 27.76 -3.75
C GLU A 780 37.49 26.96 -5.03
N TYR A 781 36.83 27.36 -6.10
CA TYR A 781 37.30 27.23 -7.48
C TYR A 781 38.34 28.33 -7.72
N SER A 782 39.53 28.01 -8.24
CA SER A 782 40.28 28.89 -9.17
C SER A 782 41.52 28.23 -9.79
N GLY A 783 41.63 28.44 -11.11
CA GLY A 783 42.73 28.31 -12.10
C GLY A 783 44.18 27.95 -11.75
N GLY A 784 44.83 27.29 -12.72
CA GLY A 784 46.11 27.76 -13.29
C GLY A 784 47.34 26.85 -13.17
N GLU A 785 47.78 26.37 -14.34
CA GLU A 785 49.16 26.17 -14.85
C GLU A 785 50.10 25.05 -14.30
N ASP A 786 50.57 24.25 -15.28
CA ASP A 786 51.90 23.65 -15.52
C ASP A 786 52.75 23.12 -14.35
N ASP A 787 53.13 21.83 -14.40
CA ASP A 787 54.50 21.48 -14.80
C ASP A 787 54.75 19.99 -15.08
N GLN A 788 55.76 19.76 -15.91
CA GLN A 788 56.19 18.50 -16.53
C GLN A 788 56.90 17.50 -15.60
N LYS A 789 56.96 16.23 -16.07
CA LYS A 789 58.03 15.20 -15.99
C LYS A 789 57.64 13.90 -15.30
N GLN A 790 58.17 12.72 -15.61
CA GLN A 790 58.73 12.07 -16.80
C GLN A 790 59.02 10.61 -16.35
N HIS A 791 58.98 9.65 -17.29
CA HIS A 791 59.62 8.30 -17.24
C HIS A 791 59.03 7.23 -16.28
N LYS A 792 58.99 5.91 -16.57
CA LYS A 792 59.47 4.96 -17.61
C LYS A 792 58.72 3.62 -17.33
N ALA A 793 58.07 2.96 -18.29
CA ALA A 793 58.57 2.00 -19.31
C ALA A 793 58.93 0.58 -18.80
N SER A 794 58.20 -0.44 -19.29
CA SER A 794 58.65 -1.70 -19.93
C SER A 794 57.47 -2.70 -19.99
N GLU A 795 56.81 -2.95 -21.13
CA GLU A 795 57.17 -3.92 -22.19
C GLU A 795 57.32 -5.38 -21.75
N ASN A 796 56.41 -6.24 -22.22
CA ASN A 796 56.74 -7.33 -23.16
C ASN A 796 55.45 -8.00 -23.65
N GLY A 797 55.25 -7.98 -24.97
CA GLY A 797 54.22 -8.75 -25.67
C GLY A 797 54.73 -10.13 -26.10
N VAL A 798 53.78 -11.05 -26.33
CA VAL A 798 53.94 -12.21 -27.20
C VAL A 798 52.56 -12.53 -27.80
N GLU A 799 52.39 -12.30 -29.10
CA GLU A 799 51.47 -13.09 -29.94
C GLU A 799 52.19 -14.36 -30.41
N PRO A 800 51.46 -15.46 -30.72
CA PRO A 800 51.20 -15.70 -32.15
C PRO A 800 49.87 -16.41 -32.51
N ASN A 801 49.37 -16.02 -33.69
CA ASN A 801 48.80 -16.82 -34.78
C ASN A 801 47.39 -17.46 -34.74
N PHE A 802 46.70 -17.17 -35.86
CA PHE A 802 45.45 -17.68 -36.40
C PHE A 802 45.35 -19.21 -36.51
N ALA A 803 44.17 -19.76 -36.17
CA ALA A 803 43.53 -20.86 -36.90
C ALA A 803 42.01 -20.90 -36.59
N SER A 804 41.17 -20.76 -37.62
CA SER A 804 39.76 -21.17 -37.57
C SER A 804 39.63 -22.67 -37.80
N PRO A 805 38.67 -23.34 -37.14
CA PRO A 805 37.86 -24.33 -37.83
C PRO A 805 36.36 -24.04 -37.68
N ARG A 806 35.65 -24.26 -38.79
CA ARG A 806 34.19 -24.29 -38.87
C ARG A 806 33.64 -25.53 -38.14
N GLY A 807 32.52 -25.35 -37.45
CA GLY A 807 31.52 -26.40 -37.21
C GLY A 807 31.28 -26.79 -35.75
N GLY A 808 30.04 -26.59 -35.27
CA GLY A 808 29.44 -27.31 -34.14
C GLY A 808 29.24 -26.51 -32.85
N ASP A 809 27.97 -26.20 -32.54
CA ASP A 809 27.39 -25.79 -31.24
C ASP A 809 28.10 -24.72 -30.40
N LEU A 810 27.64 -23.46 -30.52
CA LEU A 810 27.87 -22.45 -29.47
C LEU A 810 26.67 -22.38 -28.52
N SER A 811 26.80 -23.03 -27.37
CA SER A 811 26.09 -22.65 -26.16
C SER A 811 26.51 -21.24 -25.76
N VAL A 812 25.55 -20.32 -25.64
CA VAL A 812 25.79 -18.96 -25.17
C VAL A 812 26.23 -19.04 -23.71
N ARG A 813 27.54 -18.90 -23.45
CA ARG A 813 28.07 -18.83 -22.09
C ARG A 813 27.65 -17.51 -21.46
N SER A 814 26.78 -17.58 -20.45
CA SER A 814 26.32 -16.41 -19.70
C SER A 814 27.44 -15.85 -18.81
N ILE A 815 27.59 -14.54 -18.75
CA ILE A 815 28.57 -13.85 -17.89
C ILE A 815 27.92 -13.52 -16.55
N CYS A 816 28.68 -13.55 -15.44
CA CYS A 816 28.18 -13.26 -14.10
C CYS A 816 27.57 -11.85 -13.98
N VAL A 817 26.35 -11.75 -13.43
CA VAL A 817 25.60 -10.48 -13.26
C VAL A 817 26.29 -9.50 -12.30
N LYS A 818 27.03 -10.02 -11.29
CA LYS A 818 27.63 -9.19 -10.24
C LYS A 818 29.02 -8.66 -10.60
N CYS A 819 29.95 -9.51 -11.05
CA CYS A 819 31.28 -9.05 -11.45
C CYS A 819 31.35 -8.62 -12.91
N LYS A 820 30.44 -9.09 -13.79
CA LYS A 820 30.42 -8.84 -15.24
C LYS A 820 31.71 -9.24 -15.98
N VAL A 821 32.59 -10.01 -15.35
CA VAL A 821 33.91 -10.38 -15.87
C VAL A 821 34.05 -11.89 -16.05
N THR A 822 33.65 -12.67 -15.04
CA THR A 822 33.79 -14.13 -15.03
C THR A 822 32.54 -14.80 -15.60
N GLU A 823 32.70 -15.93 -16.30
CA GLU A 823 31.57 -16.75 -16.74
C GLU A 823 30.68 -17.15 -15.55
N ALA A 824 29.36 -17.05 -15.72
CA ALA A 824 28.39 -17.56 -14.79
C ALA A 824 28.44 -19.09 -14.78
N MET A 825 28.12 -19.69 -13.64
CA MET A 825 28.23 -21.14 -13.48
C MET A 825 27.24 -21.86 -14.40
N VAL A 826 27.76 -22.70 -15.29
CA VAL A 826 26.95 -23.59 -16.12
C VAL A 826 26.31 -24.62 -15.20
N SER A 827 24.99 -24.51 -14.99
CA SER A 827 24.24 -25.46 -14.17
C SER A 827 24.17 -26.82 -14.87
N THR A 828 25.04 -27.76 -14.46
CA THR A 828 25.05 -29.16 -14.94
C THR A 828 23.89 -30.01 -14.41
N HIS A 829 22.96 -29.43 -13.64
CA HIS A 829 21.77 -30.10 -13.14
C HIS A 829 20.50 -29.58 -13.84
N PRO A 830 19.73 -30.44 -14.55
CA PRO A 830 18.50 -30.06 -15.25
C PRO A 830 17.42 -29.45 -14.36
N ALA A 831 17.48 -29.69 -13.04
CA ALA A 831 16.55 -29.13 -12.06
C ALA A 831 16.81 -27.65 -11.70
N VAL A 832 17.96 -27.08 -12.09
CA VAL A 832 18.34 -25.68 -11.78
C VAL A 832 18.18 -24.77 -13.01
N ALA A 833 17.98 -25.34 -14.20
CA ALA A 833 17.83 -24.57 -15.44
C ALA A 833 16.37 -24.14 -15.72
N GLY A 834 15.39 -24.72 -15.01
CA GLY A 834 13.97 -24.43 -15.22
C GLY A 834 13.22 -24.30 -13.90
N GLY A 835 13.31 -23.13 -13.25
CA GLY A 835 12.50 -22.84 -12.08
C GLY A 835 13.01 -21.61 -11.30
N GLY A 836 12.23 -20.53 -11.29
CA GLY A 836 12.53 -19.31 -10.55
C GLY A 836 12.60 -19.56 -9.04
N GLY A 837 13.82 -19.58 -8.49
CA GLY A 837 14.06 -19.49 -7.05
C GLY A 837 15.52 -19.72 -6.62
N GLY A 838 16.35 -20.36 -7.44
CA GLY A 838 17.79 -20.48 -7.17
C GLY A 838 18.62 -19.49 -7.99
N ASP A 839 19.22 -18.49 -7.33
CA ASP A 839 20.02 -17.43 -7.98
C ASP A 839 21.39 -17.94 -8.52
N GLY A 840 21.66 -19.25 -8.42
CA GLY A 840 22.96 -19.88 -8.68
C GLY A 840 23.45 -19.84 -10.13
N GLY A 841 22.55 -19.84 -11.12
CA GLY A 841 22.92 -19.83 -12.55
C GLY A 841 23.30 -18.45 -13.11
N ARG A 842 23.19 -17.39 -12.31
CA ARG A 842 23.42 -15.98 -12.72
C ARG A 842 24.74 -15.41 -12.21
N TYR A 843 25.40 -16.10 -11.29
CA TYR A 843 26.66 -15.68 -10.70
C TYR A 843 27.81 -16.60 -11.14
N CYS A 844 29.02 -16.05 -11.18
CA CYS A 844 30.22 -16.87 -11.07
C CYS A 844 30.34 -17.39 -9.63
N ALA A 845 31.18 -18.42 -9.44
CA ALA A 845 31.38 -19.06 -8.14
C ALA A 845 31.69 -18.06 -7.00
N ASP A 846 32.58 -17.09 -7.26
CA ASP A 846 33.00 -16.11 -6.26
C ASP A 846 31.87 -15.14 -5.87
N CYS A 847 31.09 -14.69 -6.85
CA CYS A 847 29.98 -13.77 -6.62
C CYS A 847 28.82 -14.45 -5.90
N PHE A 848 28.55 -15.73 -6.22
CA PHE A 848 27.57 -16.56 -5.55
C PHE A 848 27.94 -16.78 -4.09
N ARG A 849 29.18 -17.22 -3.83
CA ARG A 849 29.73 -17.38 -2.48
C ARG A 849 29.63 -16.08 -1.69
N SER A 850 30.02 -14.96 -2.30
CA SER A 850 29.97 -13.64 -1.65
C SER A 850 28.54 -13.20 -1.34
N ASN A 851 27.57 -13.58 -2.17
CA ASN A 851 26.16 -13.29 -1.94
C ASN A 851 25.62 -14.08 -0.74
N LEU A 852 25.85 -15.39 -0.70
CA LEU A 852 25.42 -16.25 0.42
C LEU A 852 26.10 -15.88 1.74
N PHE A 853 27.41 -15.63 1.72
CA PHE A 853 28.12 -15.13 2.90
C PHE A 853 27.60 -13.75 3.33
N GLY A 854 27.19 -12.90 2.38
CA GLY A 854 26.54 -11.62 2.62
C GLY A 854 25.21 -11.77 3.37
N LYS A 855 24.33 -12.69 2.94
CA LYS A 855 23.06 -13.01 3.63
C LYS A 855 23.32 -13.47 5.07
N PHE A 856 24.23 -14.43 5.26
CA PHE A 856 24.64 -14.93 6.59
C PHE A 856 25.17 -13.80 7.49
N ARG A 857 26.13 -13.01 6.99
CA ARG A 857 26.75 -11.91 7.75
C ARG A 857 25.72 -10.85 8.12
N PHE A 858 24.81 -10.51 7.20
CA PHE A 858 23.73 -9.59 7.48
C PHE A 858 22.85 -10.10 8.62
N ALA A 859 22.39 -11.36 8.56
CA ALA A 859 21.59 -11.97 9.61
C ALA A 859 22.28 -11.97 10.98
N VAL A 860 23.56 -12.32 11.03
CA VAL A 860 24.37 -12.32 12.26
C VAL A 860 24.51 -10.91 12.85
N THR A 861 24.74 -9.90 12.00
CA THR A 861 25.02 -8.53 12.45
C THR A 861 23.78 -7.71 12.77
N SER A 862 22.67 -7.89 12.05
CA SER A 862 21.41 -7.18 12.29
C SER A 862 20.72 -7.66 13.57
N ASN A 863 20.87 -8.94 13.93
CA ASN A 863 20.25 -9.56 15.10
C ASN A 863 21.20 -9.76 16.29
N ALA A 864 22.43 -9.24 16.23
CA ALA A 864 23.46 -9.39 17.26
C ALA A 864 23.71 -10.86 17.70
N MET A 865 23.72 -11.79 16.72
CA MET A 865 23.82 -13.22 17.01
C MET A 865 25.19 -13.62 17.55
N ILE A 866 26.28 -12.98 17.14
CA ILE A 866 27.65 -13.28 17.58
C ILE A 866 28.34 -11.98 17.98
N LEU A 867 28.81 -11.94 19.22
CA LEU A 867 29.56 -10.83 19.82
C LEU A 867 31.03 -11.24 20.06
N PRO A 868 31.97 -10.28 20.13
CA PRO A 868 33.40 -10.56 20.35
C PRO A 868 33.70 -11.41 21.59
N SER A 869 32.90 -11.30 22.66
CA SER A 869 33.06 -12.01 23.93
C SER A 869 32.34 -13.38 23.98
N ASP A 870 31.67 -13.80 22.91
CA ASP A 870 30.87 -15.02 22.93
C ASP A 870 31.71 -16.30 22.79
N ASN A 871 31.23 -17.38 23.42
CA ASN A 871 31.66 -18.75 23.16
C ASN A 871 30.54 -19.44 22.36
N VAL A 872 30.76 -19.65 21.07
CA VAL A 872 29.73 -20.11 20.14
C VAL A 872 29.86 -21.60 19.89
N LEU A 873 28.78 -22.37 20.09
CA LEU A 873 28.71 -23.78 19.75
C LEU A 873 27.93 -23.99 18.45
N VAL A 874 28.57 -24.56 17.42
CA VAL A 874 27.92 -24.88 16.15
C VAL A 874 27.41 -26.32 16.17
N ALA A 875 26.10 -26.50 16.02
CA ALA A 875 25.49 -27.83 15.88
C ALA A 875 25.77 -28.38 14.47
N PHE A 876 26.57 -29.44 14.39
CA PHE A 876 27.06 -30.02 13.14
C PHE A 876 26.53 -31.42 12.94
N SER A 877 25.66 -31.60 11.94
CA SER A 877 25.05 -32.90 11.58
C SER A 877 25.76 -33.61 10.42
N GLY A 878 26.71 -32.97 9.76
CA GLY A 878 27.37 -33.48 8.55
C GLY A 878 26.64 -33.16 7.24
N GLY A 879 25.40 -32.69 7.29
CA GLY A 879 24.65 -32.22 6.12
C GLY A 879 25.16 -30.89 5.56
N SER A 880 24.68 -30.49 4.38
CA SER A 880 25.12 -29.28 3.68
C SER A 880 24.91 -28.00 4.49
N SER A 881 23.72 -27.80 5.07
CA SER A 881 23.42 -26.56 5.80
C SER A 881 24.25 -26.40 7.07
N SER A 882 24.49 -27.48 7.82
CA SER A 882 25.35 -27.44 9.01
C SER A 882 26.84 -27.32 8.65
N ARG A 883 27.26 -27.88 7.51
CA ARG A 883 28.62 -27.70 6.95
C ARG A 883 28.90 -26.27 6.52
N VAL A 884 27.94 -25.60 5.87
CA VAL A 884 28.06 -24.19 5.47
C VAL A 884 28.00 -23.27 6.68
N ALA A 885 27.13 -23.53 7.65
CA ALA A 885 27.10 -22.76 8.90
C ALA A 885 28.48 -22.79 9.61
N LEU A 886 29.08 -23.98 9.73
CA LEU A 886 30.42 -24.13 10.29
C LEU A 886 31.49 -23.37 9.47
N GLN A 887 31.41 -23.44 8.14
CA GLN A 887 32.32 -22.74 7.23
C GLN A 887 32.26 -21.21 7.43
N PHE A 888 31.05 -20.65 7.41
CA PHE A 888 30.86 -19.20 7.50
C PHE A 888 31.16 -18.64 8.89
N VAL A 889 30.84 -19.38 9.96
CA VAL A 889 31.26 -19.02 11.32
C VAL A 889 32.78 -19.01 11.42
N HIS A 890 33.46 -20.01 10.85
CA HIS A 890 34.91 -20.04 10.82
C HIS A 890 35.52 -18.87 10.04
N GLU A 891 35.01 -18.55 8.86
CA GLU A 891 35.50 -17.41 8.06
C GLU A 891 35.33 -16.07 8.78
N MET A 892 34.22 -15.92 9.52
CA MET A 892 34.00 -14.75 10.34
C MET A 892 34.99 -14.69 11.51
N GLN A 893 35.28 -15.83 12.13
CA GLN A 893 36.27 -15.95 13.21
C GLN A 893 37.69 -15.63 12.70
N GLN A 894 38.09 -16.14 11.53
CA GLN A 894 39.38 -15.83 10.92
C GLN A 894 39.54 -14.33 10.64
N LYS A 895 38.49 -13.68 10.13
CA LYS A 895 38.50 -12.22 9.91
C LYS A 895 38.61 -11.45 11.23
N ALA A 896 37.92 -11.89 12.27
CA ALA A 896 38.05 -11.29 13.61
C ALA A 896 39.47 -11.47 14.18
N GLN A 897 40.08 -12.64 13.99
CA GLN A 897 41.46 -12.92 14.40
C GLN A 897 42.46 -12.02 13.69
N LYS A 898 42.37 -11.90 12.35
CA LYS A 898 43.24 -11.00 11.58
C LYS A 898 43.12 -9.54 12.04
N ASN A 899 41.92 -9.09 12.36
CA ASN A 899 41.69 -7.73 12.86
C ASN A 899 42.25 -7.54 14.28
N TYR A 900 42.15 -8.56 15.14
CA TYR A 900 42.74 -8.56 16.47
C TYR A 900 44.27 -8.49 16.41
N ASP A 901 44.88 -9.31 15.55
CA ASP A 901 46.34 -9.37 15.37
C ASP A 901 46.89 -8.07 14.76
N ALA A 902 46.10 -7.39 13.90
CA ALA A 902 46.47 -6.10 13.29
C ALA A 902 46.26 -4.88 14.21
N SER A 903 45.47 -5.01 15.28
CA SER A 903 45.17 -3.91 16.20
C SER A 903 46.29 -3.74 17.24
N ARG A 904 46.88 -2.53 17.31
CA ARG A 904 47.96 -2.22 18.29
C ARG A 904 47.48 -2.32 19.74
N GLU A 905 46.20 -2.05 19.99
CA GLU A 905 45.62 -1.99 21.34
C GLU A 905 44.92 -3.29 21.77
N LYS A 906 44.71 -4.26 20.85
CA LYS A 906 44.05 -5.56 21.11
C LYS A 906 42.74 -5.46 21.93
N THR A 907 41.96 -4.41 21.69
CA THR A 907 40.84 -4.00 22.56
C THR A 907 39.56 -4.85 22.46
N LEU A 908 39.39 -5.68 21.42
CA LEU A 908 38.20 -6.52 21.24
C LEU A 908 38.58 -8.01 21.16
N PRO A 909 38.12 -8.88 22.08
CA PRO A 909 38.43 -10.31 22.05
C PRO A 909 37.85 -11.00 20.82
N VAL A 910 38.45 -12.11 20.40
CA VAL A 910 37.93 -12.95 19.32
C VAL A 910 37.05 -14.04 19.94
N PHE A 911 35.81 -14.12 19.47
CA PHE A 911 34.86 -15.13 19.92
C PHE A 911 35.37 -16.55 19.66
N GLN A 912 35.04 -17.46 20.59
CA GLN A 912 35.46 -18.86 20.49
C GLN A 912 34.42 -19.69 19.74
N VAL A 913 34.88 -20.75 19.08
CA VAL A 913 34.02 -21.63 18.27
C VAL A 913 34.25 -23.09 18.66
N GLY A 914 33.20 -23.72 19.17
CA GLY A 914 33.08 -25.16 19.35
C GLY A 914 32.19 -25.78 18.29
N VAL A 915 32.31 -27.09 18.11
CA VAL A 915 31.48 -27.88 17.21
C VAL A 915 30.94 -29.08 17.97
N VAL A 916 29.63 -29.34 17.87
CA VAL A 916 28.99 -30.49 18.52
C VAL A 916 28.23 -31.35 17.51
N TYR A 917 28.40 -32.66 17.61
CA TYR A 917 27.58 -33.67 16.93
C TYR A 917 26.83 -34.50 17.99
N ILE A 918 25.53 -34.64 17.82
CA ILE A 918 24.70 -35.51 18.66
C ILE A 918 24.60 -36.86 17.96
N ASP A 919 25.07 -37.90 18.63
CA ASP A 919 25.01 -39.27 18.16
C ASP A 919 23.65 -39.88 18.53
N GLU A 920 22.88 -40.25 17.50
CA GLU A 920 21.54 -40.83 17.62
C GLU A 920 21.49 -42.33 17.31
N THR A 921 22.64 -42.99 17.21
CA THR A 921 22.73 -44.43 16.90
C THR A 921 22.07 -45.33 17.95
N ALA A 922 21.76 -44.78 19.14
CA ALA A 922 20.91 -45.41 20.13
C ALA A 922 19.49 -45.68 19.64
N ILE A 923 18.95 -44.76 18.84
CA ILE A 923 17.57 -44.80 18.36
C ILE A 923 17.53 -45.36 16.93
N TYR A 924 18.52 -44.99 16.11
CA TYR A 924 18.63 -45.38 14.72
C TYR A 924 19.95 -46.12 14.49
N PRO A 925 19.97 -47.45 14.62
CA PRO A 925 21.20 -48.24 14.48
C PRO A 925 21.81 -48.08 13.09
N ILE A 926 23.10 -47.80 13.02
CA ILE A 926 23.90 -47.72 11.79
C ILE A 926 25.03 -48.75 11.92
N PRO A 927 25.47 -49.43 10.83
CA PRO A 927 26.63 -50.31 10.89
C PRO A 927 27.85 -49.60 11.47
N SER A 928 28.53 -50.21 12.45
CA SER A 928 29.66 -49.61 13.17
C SER A 928 30.77 -49.12 12.24
N THR A 929 31.05 -49.87 11.17
CA THR A 929 32.05 -49.50 10.15
C THR A 929 31.73 -48.20 9.41
N ASP A 930 30.44 -47.92 9.17
CA ASP A 930 30.01 -46.70 8.48
C ASP A 930 29.88 -45.52 9.44
N TYR A 931 29.52 -45.79 10.70
CA TYR A 931 29.53 -44.81 11.78
C TYR A 931 30.94 -44.29 12.06
N ASP A 932 31.91 -45.17 12.33
CA ASP A 932 33.29 -44.81 12.65
C ASP A 932 33.93 -44.03 11.48
N ARG A 933 33.75 -44.52 10.26
CA ARG A 933 34.22 -43.84 9.04
C ARG A 933 33.61 -42.45 8.89
N SER A 934 32.34 -42.27 9.24
CA SER A 934 31.65 -40.98 9.10
C SER A 934 32.06 -40.02 10.21
N LEU A 935 32.26 -40.49 11.44
CA LEU A 935 32.82 -39.70 12.53
C LEU A 935 34.25 -39.25 12.24
N ASP A 936 35.10 -40.12 11.71
CA ASP A 936 36.47 -39.75 11.32
C ASP A 936 36.45 -38.66 10.25
N LYS A 937 35.53 -38.74 9.28
CA LYS A 937 35.32 -37.67 8.30
C LYS A 937 34.89 -36.36 8.97
N MET A 938 33.99 -36.40 9.97
CA MET A 938 33.61 -35.19 10.73
C MET A 938 34.80 -34.59 11.48
N ARG A 939 35.58 -35.43 12.17
CA ARG A 939 36.80 -35.01 12.89
C ARG A 939 37.80 -34.36 11.94
N LEU A 940 38.01 -34.95 10.76
CA LEU A 940 38.88 -34.39 9.72
C LEU A 940 38.36 -33.05 9.20
N ILE A 941 37.05 -32.92 8.95
CA ILE A 941 36.44 -31.65 8.52
C ILE A 941 36.70 -30.56 9.58
N VAL A 942 36.41 -30.83 10.86
CA VAL A 942 36.59 -29.83 11.92
C VAL A 942 38.06 -29.48 12.12
N SER A 943 38.96 -30.48 12.09
CA SER A 943 40.40 -30.28 12.21
C SER A 943 40.98 -29.48 11.05
N SER A 944 40.42 -29.63 9.84
CA SER A 944 40.86 -28.87 8.66
C SER A 944 40.58 -27.36 8.75
N LEU A 945 39.69 -26.93 9.67
CA LEU A 945 39.34 -25.54 9.90
C LEU A 945 40.24 -24.85 10.94
N ALA A 946 41.51 -25.21 11.04
CA ALA A 946 42.48 -24.56 11.94
C ALA A 946 43.48 -23.68 11.14
N PRO A 947 43.99 -22.57 11.72
CA PRO A 947 43.73 -21.99 13.05
C PRO A 947 42.55 -20.97 13.06
N PRO A 948 41.91 -20.71 14.23
CA PRO A 948 42.09 -21.39 15.51
C PRO A 948 41.41 -22.77 15.53
N ALA A 949 42.01 -23.70 16.28
CA ALA A 949 41.49 -25.06 16.46
C ALA A 949 40.12 -25.02 17.16
N LYS A 950 39.21 -25.89 16.75
CA LYS A 950 37.85 -25.98 17.28
C LYS A 950 37.72 -27.25 18.10
N HIS A 951 37.12 -27.12 19.28
CA HIS A 951 36.78 -28.29 20.08
C HIS A 951 35.62 -29.03 19.41
N PHE A 952 35.83 -30.29 19.03
CA PHE A 952 34.80 -31.16 18.46
C PHE A 952 34.27 -32.11 19.54
N LEU A 953 33.00 -31.92 19.91
CA LEU A 953 32.28 -32.72 20.90
C LEU A 953 31.39 -33.72 20.18
N VAL A 954 31.48 -34.99 20.55
CA VAL A 954 30.53 -36.04 20.15
C VAL A 954 29.79 -36.49 21.39
N ILE A 955 28.46 -36.31 21.39
CA ILE A 955 27.64 -36.55 22.57
C ILE A 955 26.54 -37.55 22.23
N PRO A 956 26.51 -38.73 22.87
CA PRO A 956 25.45 -39.70 22.68
C PRO A 956 24.12 -39.15 23.21
N ILE A 957 23.04 -39.31 22.46
CA ILE A 957 21.71 -38.82 22.84
C ILE A 957 21.21 -39.44 24.15
N GLU A 958 21.60 -40.67 24.45
CA GLU A 958 21.29 -41.38 25.71
C GLU A 958 21.97 -40.77 26.96
N SER A 959 22.94 -39.86 26.78
CA SER A 959 23.58 -39.13 27.89
C SER A 959 22.60 -38.21 28.64
N ILE A 960 21.42 -37.94 28.07
CA ILE A 960 20.36 -37.19 28.74
C ILE A 960 19.61 -38.04 29.77
N CYS A 961 19.59 -39.36 29.60
CA CYS A 961 18.85 -40.30 30.45
C CYS A 961 19.62 -40.80 31.68
N THR A 962 20.89 -40.41 31.82
CA THR A 962 21.80 -40.85 32.88
C THR A 962 22.26 -39.68 33.76
N PRO A 963 22.03 -39.74 35.08
CA PRO A 963 22.65 -38.82 36.04
C PRO A 963 24.09 -39.23 36.39
N ASP A 964 24.38 -40.54 36.38
CA ASP A 964 25.68 -41.13 36.75
C ASP A 964 26.15 -42.17 35.72
N PHE A 965 27.47 -42.20 35.47
CA PHE A 965 28.21 -42.96 34.44
C PHE A 965 28.16 -44.51 34.55
N SER A 966 26.97 -45.12 34.60
CA SER A 966 26.82 -46.57 34.36
C SER A 966 26.54 -46.83 32.89
N ALA A 967 27.53 -47.32 32.15
CA ALA A 967 27.42 -47.62 30.72
C ALA A 967 26.37 -48.73 30.48
N GLY A 968 25.28 -48.40 29.79
CA GLY A 968 24.24 -49.35 29.35
C GLY A 968 22.81 -48.94 29.73
N THR A 969 22.59 -48.48 30.97
CA THR A 969 21.24 -48.17 31.51
C THR A 969 20.54 -47.02 30.79
N GLY A 970 21.30 -46.02 30.33
CA GLY A 970 20.77 -44.87 29.59
C GLY A 970 20.19 -45.22 28.22
N ARG A 971 20.82 -46.17 27.52
CA ARG A 971 20.41 -46.59 26.17
C ARG A 971 19.12 -47.39 26.23
N ASP A 972 19.00 -48.31 27.19
CA ASP A 972 17.79 -49.09 27.42
C ASP A 972 16.63 -48.18 27.82
N ARG A 973 16.87 -47.25 28.76
CA ARG A 973 15.87 -46.26 29.18
C ARG A 973 15.38 -45.38 28.03
N LEU A 974 16.29 -44.89 27.19
CA LEU A 974 15.93 -44.11 26.01
C LEU A 974 15.12 -44.94 25.00
N THR A 975 15.53 -46.19 24.76
CA THR A 975 14.82 -47.10 23.86
C THR A 975 13.41 -47.38 24.37
N SER A 976 13.26 -47.65 25.66
CA SER A 976 11.95 -47.80 26.32
C SER A 976 11.11 -46.52 26.24
N LEU A 977 11.72 -45.34 26.40
CA LEU A 977 11.02 -44.05 26.31
C LEU A 977 10.43 -43.82 24.91
N ILE A 978 11.22 -44.07 23.86
CA ILE A 978 10.75 -43.94 22.47
C ILE A 978 9.72 -45.02 22.14
N ALA A 979 9.90 -46.24 22.66
CA ALA A 979 8.95 -47.33 22.46
C ALA A 979 7.58 -47.07 23.13
N ALA A 980 7.55 -46.30 24.22
CA ALA A 980 6.33 -45.95 24.95
C ALA A 980 5.41 -44.94 24.22
N VAL A 981 5.89 -44.32 23.13
CA VAL A 981 5.05 -43.46 22.26
C VAL A 981 4.48 -44.32 21.13
N ASP A 982 3.17 -44.28 20.89
CA ASP A 982 2.57 -45.10 19.82
C ASP A 982 2.61 -44.42 18.43
N ASP A 983 2.49 -43.08 18.40
CA ASP A 983 2.43 -42.32 17.16
C ASP A 983 3.82 -42.15 16.51
N VAL A 984 3.92 -42.41 15.21
CA VAL A 984 5.17 -42.31 14.45
C VAL A 984 5.67 -40.86 14.37
N THR A 985 4.76 -39.90 14.18
CA THR A 985 5.13 -38.47 14.16
C THR A 985 5.56 -38.02 15.56
N GLY A 986 4.87 -38.51 16.59
CA GLY A 986 5.21 -38.30 18.00
C GLY A 986 6.62 -38.78 18.35
N LYS A 987 7.03 -39.96 17.87
CA LYS A 987 8.41 -40.46 18.05
C LYS A 987 9.44 -39.53 17.41
N GLU A 988 9.23 -39.14 16.15
CA GLU A 988 10.11 -38.23 15.42
C GLU A 988 10.25 -36.88 16.15
N ASP A 989 9.13 -36.31 16.59
CA ASP A 989 9.10 -35.05 17.32
C ASP A 989 9.78 -35.18 18.69
N LEU A 990 9.52 -36.25 19.44
CA LEU A 990 10.17 -36.49 20.74
C LEU A 990 11.70 -36.54 20.61
N VAL A 991 12.23 -37.21 19.57
CA VAL A 991 13.67 -37.24 19.30
C VAL A 991 14.22 -35.84 19.00
N GLU A 992 13.51 -35.01 18.22
CA GLU A 992 13.92 -33.64 17.95
C GLU A 992 14.02 -32.79 19.23
N HIS A 993 13.07 -32.95 20.17
CA HIS A 993 13.11 -32.27 21.47
C HIS A 993 14.27 -32.77 22.35
N LEU A 994 14.51 -34.08 22.40
CA LEU A 994 15.64 -34.67 23.15
C LEU A 994 16.99 -34.21 22.58
N ARG A 995 17.13 -34.11 21.26
CA ARG A 995 18.32 -33.56 20.60
C ARG A 995 18.58 -32.12 21.04
N MET A 996 17.55 -31.27 21.05
CA MET A 996 17.68 -29.89 21.51
C MET A 996 18.10 -29.81 22.98
N GLN A 997 17.54 -30.65 23.85
CA GLN A 997 17.96 -30.71 25.24
C GLN A 997 19.42 -31.19 25.40
N CYS A 998 19.85 -32.17 24.62
CA CYS A 998 21.24 -32.64 24.63
C CYS A 998 22.20 -31.53 24.19
N LEU A 999 21.84 -30.77 23.14
CA LEU A 999 22.59 -29.58 22.72
C LEU A 999 22.68 -28.51 23.81
N GLN A 1000 21.59 -28.28 24.55
CA GLN A 1000 21.57 -27.34 25.68
C GLN A 1000 22.48 -27.79 26.83
N LYS A 1001 22.42 -29.07 27.20
CA LYS A 1001 23.30 -29.68 28.22
C LYS A 1001 24.77 -29.53 27.81
N ALA A 1002 25.09 -29.93 26.58
CA ALA A 1002 26.42 -29.81 26.00
C ALA A 1002 26.98 -28.38 26.03
N ALA A 1003 26.17 -27.42 25.58
CA ALA A 1003 26.55 -26.02 25.55
C ALA A 1003 26.81 -25.47 26.95
N PHE A 1004 25.92 -25.77 27.89
CA PHE A 1004 26.00 -25.29 29.26
C PHE A 1004 27.20 -25.87 30.02
N GLU A 1005 27.41 -27.19 29.96
CA GLU A 1005 28.51 -27.87 30.67
C GLU A 1005 29.90 -27.45 30.14
N ASN A 1006 30.00 -27.10 28.86
CA ASN A 1006 31.26 -26.69 28.23
C ASN A 1006 31.43 -25.15 28.16
N GLY A 1007 30.56 -24.36 28.82
CA GLY A 1007 30.71 -22.91 28.93
C GLY A 1007 30.46 -22.12 27.64
N TYR A 1008 29.63 -22.64 26.72
CA TYR A 1008 29.21 -21.93 25.52
C TYR A 1008 28.03 -20.99 25.81
N THR A 1009 28.09 -19.77 25.29
CA THR A 1009 27.08 -18.73 25.50
C THR A 1009 25.96 -18.76 24.46
N LYS A 1010 26.19 -19.36 23.29
CA LYS A 1010 25.21 -19.39 22.17
C LYS A 1010 25.32 -20.67 21.35
N ILE A 1011 24.18 -21.14 20.83
CA ILE A 1011 24.11 -22.28 19.91
C ILE A 1011 23.73 -21.79 18.51
N ILE A 1012 24.52 -22.16 17.50
CA ILE A 1012 24.22 -21.90 16.09
C ILE A 1012 23.70 -23.16 15.43
N MET A 1013 22.50 -23.07 14.84
CA MET A 1013 21.95 -24.14 14.02
C MET A 1013 22.01 -23.81 12.53
N GLY A 1014 22.26 -24.83 11.71
CA GLY A 1014 22.24 -24.73 10.25
C GLY A 1014 20.83 -24.74 9.63
N THR A 1015 19.80 -24.26 10.33
CA THR A 1015 18.42 -24.27 9.82
C THR A 1015 18.27 -23.25 8.69
N CYS A 1016 17.86 -23.74 7.52
CA CYS A 1016 17.75 -22.97 6.27
C CYS A 1016 16.29 -22.70 5.89
N THR A 1017 16.03 -21.79 4.93
CA THR A 1017 14.66 -21.42 4.49
C THR A 1017 13.80 -22.63 4.17
N SER A 1018 14.34 -23.60 3.42
CA SER A 1018 13.62 -24.82 3.02
C SER A 1018 13.18 -25.65 4.23
N ARG A 1019 14.04 -25.78 5.26
CA ARG A 1019 13.69 -26.51 6.50
C ARG A 1019 12.65 -25.75 7.32
N ILE A 1020 12.71 -24.41 7.35
CA ILE A 1020 11.71 -23.57 8.02
C ILE A 1020 10.36 -23.66 7.32
N ALA A 1021 10.33 -23.72 5.98
CA ALA A 1021 9.09 -23.91 5.22
C ALA A 1021 8.40 -25.24 5.58
N CYS A 1022 9.14 -26.34 5.67
CA CYS A 1022 8.61 -27.61 6.18
C CYS A 1022 8.09 -27.44 7.61
N ARG A 1023 8.88 -26.83 8.51
CA ARG A 1023 8.49 -26.65 9.92
C ARG A 1023 7.21 -25.82 10.09
N VAL A 1024 7.02 -24.80 9.27
CA VAL A 1024 5.80 -23.97 9.26
C VAL A 1024 4.57 -24.82 8.97
N LEU A 1025 4.63 -25.65 7.93
CA LEU A 1025 3.50 -26.50 7.55
C LEU A 1025 3.30 -27.66 8.54
N GLU A 1026 4.39 -28.30 9.00
CA GLU A 1026 4.35 -29.33 10.06
C GLU A 1026 3.65 -28.80 11.30
N ALA A 1027 4.10 -27.66 11.85
CA ALA A 1027 3.52 -27.05 13.03
C ALA A 1027 2.05 -26.64 12.80
N THR A 1028 1.71 -26.12 11.62
CA THR A 1028 0.33 -25.74 11.30
C THR A 1028 -0.60 -26.94 11.30
N VAL A 1029 -0.21 -28.04 10.64
CA VAL A 1029 -1.01 -29.27 10.55
C VAL A 1029 -1.12 -29.97 11.92
N LYS A 1030 -0.08 -29.88 12.76
CA LYS A 1030 -0.10 -30.39 14.14
C LYS A 1030 -0.85 -29.49 15.13
N GLY A 1031 -1.44 -28.37 14.68
CA GLY A 1031 -2.18 -27.45 15.55
C GLY A 1031 -1.31 -26.59 16.47
N GLN A 1032 -0.02 -26.41 16.14
CA GLN A 1032 0.96 -25.60 16.87
C GLN A 1032 1.02 -24.14 16.36
N GLY A 1033 -0.07 -23.61 15.81
CA GLY A 1033 -0.10 -22.28 15.19
C GLY A 1033 0.27 -21.13 16.14
N PHE A 1034 0.00 -21.27 17.44
CA PHE A 1034 0.39 -20.28 18.45
C PHE A 1034 1.90 -20.26 18.70
N SER A 1035 2.51 -21.44 18.91
CA SER A 1035 3.94 -21.56 19.18
C SER A 1035 4.81 -21.40 17.95
N LEU A 1036 4.24 -21.50 16.75
CA LEU A 1036 4.96 -21.39 15.48
C LEU A 1036 5.83 -20.13 15.39
N ALA A 1037 5.34 -18.99 15.87
CA ALA A 1037 6.07 -17.74 15.83
C ALA A 1037 7.38 -17.77 16.61
N ALA A 1038 7.52 -18.66 17.60
CA ALA A 1038 8.72 -18.80 18.42
C ALA A 1038 9.86 -19.54 17.69
N ASP A 1039 9.52 -20.52 16.86
CA ASP A 1039 10.48 -21.45 16.25
C ASP A 1039 11.08 -20.93 14.92
N ILE A 1040 10.48 -19.90 14.33
CA ILE A 1040 10.83 -19.40 12.98
C ILE A 1040 11.63 -18.09 12.99
N GLN A 1041 11.97 -17.55 14.17
CA GLN A 1041 12.71 -16.29 14.30
C GLN A 1041 14.22 -16.50 14.25
N TYR A 1042 14.96 -15.42 14.02
CA TYR A 1042 16.42 -15.43 14.00
C TYR A 1042 17.07 -15.83 15.33
N VAL A 1043 16.38 -15.53 16.45
CA VAL A 1043 16.85 -15.75 17.83
C VAL A 1043 15.75 -16.44 18.62
N ASP A 1044 16.13 -17.43 19.42
CA ASP A 1044 15.27 -18.10 20.39
C ASP A 1044 15.98 -18.19 21.76
N ALA A 1045 15.61 -17.28 22.66
CA ALA A 1045 16.14 -17.21 24.03
C ALA A 1045 15.21 -17.86 25.07
N ARG A 1046 14.26 -18.73 24.68
CA ARG A 1046 13.51 -19.57 25.65
C ARG A 1046 14.42 -20.51 26.40
N TRP A 1047 15.48 -20.93 25.73
CA TRP A 1047 16.44 -21.89 26.25
C TRP A 1047 17.51 -21.19 27.08
N LYS A 1048 18.09 -21.95 28.03
CA LYS A 1048 19.15 -21.46 28.90
C LYS A 1048 20.35 -20.91 28.11
N VAL A 1049 20.74 -21.59 27.03
CA VAL A 1049 21.69 -21.11 26.04
C VAL A 1049 20.91 -20.71 24.78
N PRO A 1050 20.84 -19.43 24.40
CA PRO A 1050 20.06 -18.98 23.26
C PRO A 1050 20.46 -19.63 21.93
N VAL A 1051 19.46 -19.93 21.11
CA VAL A 1051 19.63 -20.58 19.79
C VAL A 1051 19.52 -19.54 18.68
N MET A 1052 20.45 -19.60 17.72
CA MET A 1052 20.59 -18.64 16.61
C MET A 1052 20.44 -19.34 15.26
N LEU A 1053 19.66 -18.73 14.34
CA LEU A 1053 19.38 -19.26 13.00
C LEU A 1053 19.95 -18.36 11.88
N PRO A 1054 21.28 -18.32 11.68
CA PRO A 1054 21.90 -17.38 10.74
C PRO A 1054 21.69 -17.74 9.26
N LEU A 1055 21.26 -18.96 8.94
CA LEU A 1055 20.97 -19.40 7.57
C LEU A 1055 19.47 -19.34 7.21
N ARG A 1056 18.64 -18.70 8.06
CA ARG A 1056 17.19 -18.59 7.89
C ARG A 1056 16.74 -18.12 6.50
N ASP A 1057 17.53 -17.26 5.85
CA ASP A 1057 17.21 -16.68 4.53
C ASP A 1057 18.03 -17.28 3.37
N CYS A 1058 18.64 -18.46 3.59
CA CYS A 1058 19.39 -19.21 2.57
C CYS A 1058 18.61 -20.48 2.21
N LEU A 1059 18.45 -20.77 0.91
CA LEU A 1059 17.76 -21.98 0.44
C LEU A 1059 18.68 -23.20 0.51
N SER A 1060 18.11 -24.38 0.74
CA SER A 1060 18.89 -25.63 0.82
C SER A 1060 19.70 -25.93 -0.45
N GLU A 1061 19.15 -25.61 -1.62
CA GLU A 1061 19.84 -25.78 -2.91
C GLU A 1061 21.04 -24.86 -3.07
N GLU A 1062 20.92 -23.61 -2.61
CA GLU A 1062 22.02 -22.65 -2.66
C GLU A 1062 23.19 -23.16 -1.79
N LEU A 1063 22.88 -23.74 -0.63
CA LEU A 1063 23.85 -24.31 0.30
C LEU A 1063 24.49 -25.59 -0.27
N ASN A 1064 23.71 -26.45 -0.93
CA ASN A 1064 24.23 -27.63 -1.62
C ASN A 1064 25.18 -27.23 -2.75
N MET A 1065 24.80 -26.25 -3.56
CA MET A 1065 25.62 -25.72 -4.65
C MET A 1065 26.94 -25.16 -4.12
N LEU A 1066 26.90 -24.38 -3.02
CA LEU A 1066 28.12 -23.86 -2.41
C LEU A 1066 29.05 -24.99 -1.93
N CYS A 1067 28.50 -26.05 -1.35
CA CYS A 1067 29.31 -27.21 -0.95
C CYS A 1067 30.00 -27.86 -2.15
N THR A 1068 29.31 -27.99 -3.28
CA THR A 1068 29.91 -28.51 -4.52
C THR A 1068 31.02 -27.59 -5.05
N LEU A 1069 30.78 -26.28 -5.07
CA LEU A 1069 31.73 -25.29 -5.59
C LEU A 1069 33.01 -25.19 -4.78
N ASP A 1070 32.86 -25.13 -3.45
CA ASP A 1070 33.97 -25.04 -2.53
C ASP A 1070 34.56 -26.42 -2.19
N SER A 1071 34.06 -27.49 -2.83
CA SER A 1071 34.43 -28.89 -2.56
C SER A 1071 34.34 -29.25 -1.07
N LEU A 1072 33.33 -28.72 -0.37
CA LEU A 1072 33.06 -29.01 1.03
C LEU A 1072 32.49 -30.43 1.15
N LYS A 1073 33.21 -31.28 1.87
CA LYS A 1073 32.77 -32.67 2.13
C LYS A 1073 31.50 -32.68 3.00
N ILE A 1074 30.46 -33.34 2.51
CA ILE A 1074 29.18 -33.62 3.18
C ILE A 1074 29.15 -35.10 3.59
N ILE A 1075 28.40 -35.43 4.63
CA ILE A 1075 28.21 -36.80 5.13
C ILE A 1075 26.73 -37.15 5.05
N ASP A 1076 26.39 -38.08 4.16
CA ASP A 1076 25.01 -38.53 3.92
C ASP A 1076 24.59 -39.72 4.78
N ALA A 1077 25.52 -40.38 5.48
CA ALA A 1077 25.27 -41.62 6.24
C ALA A 1077 24.25 -41.47 7.39
N PHE A 1078 23.94 -40.25 7.81
CA PHE A 1078 23.05 -39.95 8.93
C PHE A 1078 21.67 -39.42 8.51
N LYS A 1079 21.32 -39.48 7.21
CA LYS A 1079 19.98 -39.06 6.73
C LYS A 1079 18.92 -40.07 7.17
N GLN A 1080 18.02 -39.64 8.04
CA GLN A 1080 16.89 -40.45 8.50
C GLN A 1080 15.68 -40.29 7.56
N PRO A 1081 15.01 -41.39 7.18
CA PRO A 1081 13.72 -41.31 6.49
C PRO A 1081 12.62 -40.97 7.50
N HIS A 1082 11.83 -39.94 7.19
CA HIS A 1082 10.62 -39.60 7.94
C HIS A 1082 9.41 -40.29 7.28
N SER A 1083 8.58 -40.96 8.07
CA SER A 1083 7.40 -41.69 7.57
C SER A 1083 6.07 -41.16 8.13
N GLY A 1084 6.12 -40.30 9.15
CA GLY A 1084 4.96 -39.59 9.69
C GLY A 1084 4.58 -38.34 8.90
N ILE A 1085 3.83 -37.44 9.55
CA ILE A 1085 3.40 -36.15 8.97
C ILE A 1085 4.61 -35.34 8.47
N ASN A 1086 5.74 -35.41 9.17
CA ASN A 1086 6.98 -34.71 8.79
C ASN A 1086 7.50 -35.18 7.42
N GLY A 1087 7.42 -36.49 7.13
CA GLY A 1087 7.82 -37.05 5.84
C GLY A 1087 6.88 -36.65 4.70
N LEU A 1088 5.57 -36.66 4.97
CA LEU A 1088 4.55 -36.22 4.02
C LEU A 1088 4.71 -34.74 3.67
N ILE A 1089 4.90 -33.87 4.67
CA ILE A 1089 5.13 -32.44 4.45
C ILE A 1089 6.46 -32.19 3.72
N SER A 1090 7.54 -32.88 4.09
CA SER A 1090 8.81 -32.76 3.37
C SER A 1090 8.68 -33.14 1.89
N SER A 1091 7.88 -34.18 1.58
CA SER A 1091 7.60 -34.59 0.21
C SER A 1091 6.71 -33.58 -0.53
N PHE A 1092 5.71 -33.04 0.17
CA PHE A 1092 4.82 -32.01 -0.35
C PHE A 1092 5.56 -30.71 -0.67
N VAL A 1093 6.40 -30.22 0.24
CA VAL A 1093 7.21 -29.00 0.00
C VAL A 1093 8.19 -29.22 -1.15
N LYS A 1094 8.76 -30.43 -1.27
CA LYS A 1094 9.60 -30.79 -2.42
C LYS A 1094 8.81 -30.73 -3.74
N LEU A 1095 7.59 -31.25 -3.80
CA LEU A 1095 6.71 -31.13 -4.97
C LEU A 1095 6.35 -29.67 -5.27
N LEU A 1096 5.98 -28.88 -4.24
CA LEU A 1096 5.69 -27.46 -4.40
C LEU A 1096 6.87 -26.70 -5.01
N LYS A 1097 8.09 -27.06 -4.60
CA LYS A 1097 9.32 -26.50 -5.13
C LYS A 1097 9.58 -26.93 -6.57
N GLU A 1098 9.33 -28.19 -6.93
CA GLU A 1098 9.41 -28.66 -8.32
C GLU A 1098 8.43 -27.92 -9.25
N GLU A 1099 7.24 -27.57 -8.76
CA GLU A 1099 6.28 -26.74 -9.52
C GLU A 1099 6.68 -25.26 -9.59
N ASN A 1100 7.13 -24.69 -8.47
CA ASN A 1100 7.56 -23.30 -8.39
C ASN A 1100 8.57 -23.11 -7.23
N PRO A 1101 9.86 -22.90 -7.53
CA PRO A 1101 10.89 -22.79 -6.49
C PRO A 1101 10.75 -21.58 -5.55
N SER A 1102 9.94 -20.57 -5.90
CA SER A 1102 9.68 -19.40 -5.04
C SER A 1102 8.67 -19.67 -3.90
N ARG A 1103 8.01 -20.85 -3.89
CA ARG A 1103 6.99 -21.19 -2.89
C ARG A 1103 7.57 -21.36 -1.49
N GLU A 1104 8.77 -21.92 -1.33
CA GLU A 1104 9.42 -22.08 -0.02
C GLU A 1104 9.60 -20.72 0.68
N SER A 1105 10.14 -19.73 -0.05
CA SER A 1105 10.32 -18.36 0.44
C SER A 1105 8.99 -17.67 0.76
N THR A 1106 7.94 -17.96 -0.01
CA THR A 1106 6.60 -17.40 0.22
C THR A 1106 5.97 -17.94 1.52
N ILE A 1107 6.12 -19.24 1.79
CA ILE A 1107 5.67 -19.87 3.05
C ILE A 1107 6.36 -19.21 4.24
N VAL A 1108 7.70 -19.10 4.20
CA VAL A 1108 8.48 -18.48 5.30
C VAL A 1108 8.15 -17.00 5.46
N ARG A 1109 7.98 -16.24 4.37
CA ARG A 1109 7.60 -14.81 4.44
C ARG A 1109 6.21 -14.61 5.02
N THR A 1110 5.28 -15.52 4.73
CA THR A 1110 3.92 -15.48 5.28
C THR A 1110 3.93 -15.77 6.78
N ALA A 1111 4.62 -16.84 7.20
CA ALA A 1111 4.79 -17.17 8.61
C ALA A 1111 5.58 -16.08 9.37
N GLY A 1112 6.55 -15.43 8.72
CA GLY A 1112 7.30 -14.30 9.28
C GLY A 1112 6.47 -13.04 9.58
N LYS A 1113 5.19 -13.00 9.19
CA LYS A 1113 4.24 -11.94 9.61
C LYS A 1113 3.67 -12.18 11.01
N LEU A 1114 3.83 -13.39 11.57
CA LEU A 1114 3.39 -13.70 12.93
C LEU A 1114 4.21 -12.89 13.95
N THR A 1115 3.54 -12.42 15.00
CA THR A 1115 4.16 -11.63 16.07
C THR A 1115 5.19 -12.48 16.84
N PRO A 1116 6.48 -12.09 16.88
CA PRO A 1116 7.49 -12.78 17.68
C PRO A 1116 7.21 -12.67 19.19
N PHE A 1117 7.63 -13.67 19.96
CA PHE A 1117 7.57 -13.61 21.43
C PHE A 1117 8.69 -12.73 21.99
N CYS A 1118 8.56 -12.35 23.27
CA CYS A 1118 9.51 -11.45 23.92
C CYS A 1118 10.94 -12.03 23.95
N PHE A 1119 11.06 -13.36 24.16
CA PHE A 1119 12.31 -14.10 24.17
C PHE A 1119 12.92 -14.32 22.76
N ASN A 1120 12.26 -13.93 21.67
CA ASN A 1120 12.83 -14.07 20.31
C ASN A 1120 13.86 -12.98 19.98
N ARG A 1121 14.53 -12.45 20.99
CA ARG A 1121 15.53 -11.40 20.92
C ARG A 1121 16.68 -11.73 21.86
N THR A 1122 17.85 -11.18 21.57
CA THR A 1122 19.01 -11.34 22.43
C THR A 1122 18.80 -10.57 23.74
N PRO A 1123 18.96 -11.20 24.92
CA PRO A 1123 18.85 -10.50 26.20
C PRO A 1123 19.97 -9.45 26.34
N GLU A 1124 19.64 -8.25 26.80
CA GLU A 1124 20.61 -7.16 26.98
C GLU A 1124 21.52 -7.44 28.19
N THR A 1125 22.83 -7.61 27.97
CA THR A 1125 23.82 -7.73 29.04
C THR A 1125 24.32 -6.36 29.51
N ASN A 1126 24.37 -6.15 30.83
CA ASN A 1126 24.68 -4.88 31.51
C ASN A 1126 26.16 -4.44 31.48
N ASP A 1127 26.97 -4.90 30.52
CA ASP A 1127 28.39 -4.52 30.45
C ASP A 1127 28.59 -3.15 29.77
N GLN A 1128 29.00 -2.16 30.56
CA GLN A 1128 29.07 -0.74 30.15
C GLN A 1128 30.11 -0.43 29.06
N ASN A 1129 31.11 -1.29 28.81
CA ASN A 1129 32.23 -0.98 27.91
C ASN A 1129 32.10 -1.47 26.46
N THR A 1130 31.19 -2.40 26.15
CA THR A 1130 30.98 -2.97 24.80
C THR A 1130 29.70 -2.44 24.11
N GLN A 1131 28.92 -1.62 24.81
CA GLN A 1131 27.53 -1.29 24.46
C GLN A 1131 27.35 -0.27 23.33
N SER A 1132 28.35 0.54 22.98
CA SER A 1132 28.16 1.68 22.05
C SER A 1132 27.97 1.28 20.59
N ALA A 1133 28.62 0.20 20.13
CA ALA A 1133 28.54 -0.24 18.72
C ALA A 1133 27.32 -1.12 18.44
N SER A 1134 26.95 -1.99 19.39
CA SER A 1134 25.82 -2.92 19.27
C SER A 1134 24.48 -2.20 19.42
N LYS A 1135 24.35 -1.26 20.38
CA LYS A 1135 23.13 -0.45 20.57
C LYS A 1135 22.86 0.51 19.39
N ARG A 1136 23.91 1.05 18.74
CA ARG A 1136 23.77 1.87 17.52
C ARG A 1136 23.28 1.07 16.31
N ARG A 1137 23.60 -0.23 16.22
CA ARG A 1137 23.19 -1.09 15.08
C ARG A 1137 21.80 -1.70 15.28
N GLN A 1138 21.40 -2.08 16.49
CA GLN A 1138 20.03 -2.50 16.79
C GLN A 1138 19.01 -1.35 16.63
N LYS A 1139 19.38 -0.10 16.97
CA LYS A 1139 18.55 1.10 16.73
C LYS A 1139 18.25 1.38 15.25
N LYS A 1140 19.02 0.83 14.30
CA LYS A 1140 18.86 1.06 12.85
C LYS A 1140 17.84 0.09 12.20
N TYR A 1141 17.44 -0.98 12.88
CA TYR A 1141 16.56 -2.03 12.33
C TYR A 1141 15.19 -2.16 13.01
N ASN A 1142 14.66 -1.09 13.63
CA ASN A 1142 13.25 -0.95 14.04
C ASN A 1142 12.65 -2.12 14.85
N LEU A 1143 13.43 -2.78 15.71
CA LEU A 1143 12.87 -3.66 16.72
C LEU A 1143 12.44 -2.80 17.92
N LYS A 1144 11.15 -2.46 18.02
CA LYS A 1144 10.55 -1.75 19.18
C LYS A 1144 10.90 -2.50 20.47
N PRO A 1145 11.46 -1.88 21.52
CA PRO A 1145 11.47 -2.48 22.85
C PRO A 1145 10.01 -2.72 23.27
N TYR A 1146 9.67 -3.93 23.68
CA TYR A 1146 8.38 -4.17 24.33
C TYR A 1146 8.45 -3.53 25.71
N SER A 1147 7.40 -2.83 26.11
CA SER A 1147 7.19 -2.47 27.50
C SER A 1147 7.25 -3.75 28.33
N GLU A 1148 8.11 -3.77 29.35
CA GLU A 1148 8.13 -4.78 30.41
C GLU A 1148 6.81 -4.75 31.18
N SER A 1149 5.76 -5.32 30.58
CA SER A 1149 4.63 -5.87 31.33
C SER A 1149 4.80 -7.37 31.26
N LEU A 1150 5.20 -7.97 32.38
CA LEU A 1150 5.40 -9.40 32.55
C LEU A 1150 4.17 -10.21 32.11
N ILE A 1151 4.12 -10.64 30.85
CA ILE A 1151 3.34 -11.83 30.50
C ILE A 1151 4.24 -13.00 30.89
N ARG A 1152 3.91 -13.68 31.99
CA ARG A 1152 4.54 -14.97 32.33
C ARG A 1152 4.07 -15.99 31.29
N GLU A 1153 4.86 -16.18 30.25
CA GLU A 1153 4.59 -17.18 29.24
C GLU A 1153 4.82 -18.58 29.85
N SER A 1154 3.77 -19.41 29.91
CA SER A 1154 3.89 -20.81 30.32
C SER A 1154 4.36 -21.67 29.16
N PHE A 1155 5.14 -22.70 29.45
CA PHE A 1155 5.75 -23.57 28.44
C PHE A 1155 5.27 -25.02 28.61
N CYS A 1156 5.07 -25.69 27.48
CA CYS A 1156 4.79 -27.12 27.47
C CYS A 1156 5.89 -27.90 28.19
N VAL A 1157 5.48 -28.80 29.08
CA VAL A 1157 6.40 -29.62 29.89
C VAL A 1157 7.23 -30.60 29.06
N VAL A 1158 6.75 -30.99 27.88
CA VAL A 1158 7.44 -31.93 26.97
C VAL A 1158 8.32 -31.19 25.96
N CYS A 1159 7.73 -30.31 25.14
CA CYS A 1159 8.42 -29.68 24.01
C CYS A 1159 8.93 -28.26 24.27
N LYS A 1160 8.62 -27.66 25.43
CA LYS A 1160 8.90 -26.23 25.73
C LYS A 1160 8.26 -25.24 24.75
N SER A 1161 7.27 -25.65 23.96
CA SER A 1161 6.46 -24.72 23.16
C SER A 1161 5.64 -23.78 24.07
N PRO A 1162 5.53 -22.48 23.75
CA PRO A 1162 4.67 -21.56 24.48
C PRO A 1162 3.21 -22.05 24.47
N LEU A 1163 2.55 -21.94 25.63
CA LEU A 1163 1.15 -22.27 25.80
C LEU A 1163 0.31 -20.99 25.85
N LYS A 1164 -0.90 -21.06 25.32
CA LYS A 1164 -1.88 -19.99 25.41
C LYS A 1164 -2.59 -20.11 26.75
N GLU A 1165 -2.46 -19.12 27.64
CA GLU A 1165 -3.09 -19.16 28.98
C GLU A 1165 -4.57 -19.56 28.91
N ALA A 1166 -4.93 -20.65 29.58
CA ALA A 1166 -6.31 -20.97 29.90
C ALA A 1166 -6.42 -21.83 31.18
N LYS A 1167 -7.08 -21.24 32.19
CA LYS A 1167 -7.67 -21.85 33.40
C LYS A 1167 -6.70 -22.35 34.47
N SER A 1168 -6.27 -21.45 35.35
CA SER A 1168 -6.05 -21.81 36.75
C SER A 1168 -7.41 -22.20 37.38
N SER A 1169 -7.84 -23.45 37.22
CA SER A 1169 -8.84 -24.00 38.12
C SER A 1169 -8.17 -24.18 39.48
N SER A 1170 -8.59 -23.37 40.45
CA SER A 1170 -8.36 -23.56 41.87
C SER A 1170 -8.73 -24.99 42.28
N LEU A 1171 -7.75 -25.88 42.44
CA LEU A 1171 -7.90 -27.18 43.07
C LEU A 1171 -6.86 -27.30 44.19
N ASN A 1172 -7.29 -26.86 45.36
CA ASN A 1172 -6.71 -27.28 46.63
C ASN A 1172 -7.22 -28.70 46.93
N SER A 1173 -6.39 -29.74 46.80
CA SER A 1173 -6.21 -30.84 47.75
C SER A 1173 -5.51 -32.06 47.12
N PHE A 1174 -4.98 -32.92 47.98
CA PHE A 1174 -4.07 -34.04 47.74
C PHE A 1174 -4.64 -35.25 46.95
N GLY A 1175 -3.83 -35.89 46.08
CA GLY A 1175 -4.02 -37.28 45.60
C GLY A 1175 -3.18 -37.68 44.36
N ASN A 1176 -2.67 -38.92 44.30
CA ASN A 1176 -1.83 -39.40 43.16
C ASN A 1176 -2.58 -39.48 41.81
N GLN A 1177 -3.92 -39.60 41.81
CA GLN A 1177 -4.73 -39.65 40.59
C GLN A 1177 -4.86 -38.31 39.84
N GLU A 1178 -4.49 -37.17 40.45
CA GLU A 1178 -4.56 -35.84 39.81
C GLU A 1178 -3.26 -35.41 39.09
N LYS A 1179 -2.12 -36.09 39.33
CA LYS A 1179 -0.84 -35.74 38.68
C LYS A 1179 -0.87 -35.98 37.16
N SER A 1180 -1.49 -37.06 36.72
CA SER A 1180 -1.66 -37.40 35.30
C SER A 1180 -2.55 -36.39 34.56
N ALA A 1181 -3.64 -35.95 35.20
CA ALA A 1181 -4.55 -34.94 34.66
C ALA A 1181 -3.88 -33.56 34.50
N LYS A 1182 -3.05 -33.17 35.49
CA LYS A 1182 -2.28 -31.91 35.44
C LYS A 1182 -1.20 -31.90 34.36
N ILE A 1183 -0.53 -33.03 34.11
CA ILE A 1183 0.49 -33.11 33.05
C ILE A 1183 -0.14 -33.03 31.66
N HIS A 1184 -1.33 -33.63 31.48
CA HIS A 1184 -2.08 -33.42 30.26
C HIS A 1184 -2.49 -31.95 30.09
N SER A 1185 -2.92 -31.24 31.15
CA SER A 1185 -3.26 -29.81 31.04
C SER A 1185 -2.06 -28.92 30.73
N ASP A 1186 -0.86 -29.28 31.20
CA ASP A 1186 0.36 -28.49 31.07
C ASP A 1186 1.19 -28.86 29.81
N ALA A 1187 0.67 -29.76 28.97
CA ALA A 1187 1.24 -30.10 27.66
C ALA A 1187 0.52 -29.36 26.53
N CYS A 1188 1.22 -29.02 25.44
CA CYS A 1188 0.58 -28.45 24.26
C CYS A 1188 -0.27 -29.50 23.53
N SER A 1189 -1.25 -29.06 22.74
CA SER A 1189 -2.16 -29.93 21.99
C SER A 1189 -1.42 -31.01 21.20
N SER A 1190 -0.38 -30.64 20.44
CA SER A 1190 0.42 -31.61 19.67
C SER A 1190 1.07 -32.66 20.56
N CYS A 1191 1.67 -32.30 21.70
CA CYS A 1191 2.22 -33.28 22.64
C CYS A 1191 1.14 -34.15 23.28
N GLN A 1192 -0.01 -33.58 23.64
CA GLN A 1192 -1.16 -34.33 24.19
C GLN A 1192 -1.66 -35.40 23.23
N PHE A 1193 -1.70 -35.11 21.93
CA PHE A 1193 -2.24 -36.02 20.93
C PHE A 1193 -1.22 -37.00 20.35
N GLN A 1194 0.05 -36.60 20.24
CA GLN A 1194 1.07 -37.35 19.50
C GLN A 1194 2.15 -37.99 20.39
N ILE A 1195 2.50 -37.38 21.53
CA ILE A 1195 3.63 -37.86 22.36
C ILE A 1195 3.14 -38.55 23.64
N LEU A 1196 2.16 -37.98 24.33
CA LEU A 1196 1.70 -38.53 25.61
C LEU A 1196 0.82 -39.77 25.40
N PRO A 1197 1.09 -40.89 26.10
CA PRO A 1197 0.20 -42.06 26.11
C PRO A 1197 -1.18 -41.71 26.65
N LYS A 1198 -2.23 -42.38 26.13
CA LYS A 1198 -3.63 -42.08 26.48
C LYS A 1198 -4.08 -42.75 27.79
N ASP A 1199 -3.50 -43.89 28.15
CA ASP A 1199 -3.84 -44.62 29.36
C ASP A 1199 -2.95 -44.20 30.54
N THR A 1200 -3.57 -44.07 31.72
CA THR A 1200 -2.90 -43.55 32.93
C THR A 1200 -1.68 -44.37 33.34
N SER A 1201 -1.74 -45.70 33.17
CA SER A 1201 -0.63 -46.61 33.48
C SER A 1201 0.59 -46.41 32.58
N SER A 1202 0.40 -46.31 31.26
CA SER A 1202 1.50 -46.07 30.32
C SER A 1202 2.00 -44.65 30.39
N LEU A 1203 1.15 -43.67 30.76
CA LEU A 1203 1.58 -42.31 31.04
C LEU A 1203 2.51 -42.25 32.26
N GLU A 1204 2.16 -42.89 33.38
CA GLU A 1204 3.04 -42.96 34.56
C GLU A 1204 4.37 -43.65 34.23
N TYR A 1205 4.32 -44.74 33.44
CA TYR A 1205 5.52 -45.41 32.95
C TYR A 1205 6.37 -44.49 32.06
N PHE A 1206 5.77 -43.81 31.08
CA PHE A 1206 6.46 -42.83 30.22
C PHE A 1206 7.13 -41.72 31.03
N LEU A 1207 6.43 -41.16 32.02
CA LEU A 1207 6.96 -40.11 32.88
C LEU A 1207 8.14 -40.58 33.74
N SER A 1208 8.12 -41.84 34.20
CA SER A 1208 9.25 -42.43 34.92
C SER A 1208 10.52 -42.54 34.05
N LEU A 1209 10.34 -42.67 32.73
CA LEU A 1209 11.43 -42.80 31.77
C LEU A 1209 11.99 -41.45 31.30
N LEU A 1210 11.28 -40.34 31.49
CA LEU A 1210 11.74 -39.02 31.07
C LEU A 1210 13.06 -38.61 31.76
N PRO A 1211 13.97 -37.93 31.04
CA PRO A 1211 15.19 -37.36 31.61
C PRO A 1211 14.95 -36.43 32.80
N GLU A 1212 15.87 -36.42 33.77
CA GLU A 1212 15.78 -35.57 34.96
C GLU A 1212 15.74 -34.07 34.62
N SER A 1213 16.36 -33.64 33.51
CA SER A 1213 16.26 -32.25 33.04
C SER A 1213 14.82 -31.85 32.66
N ILE A 1214 14.02 -32.81 32.19
CA ILE A 1214 12.61 -32.63 31.85
C ILE A 1214 11.75 -32.81 33.11
N ALA A 1215 12.06 -33.82 33.94
CA ALA A 1215 11.35 -34.09 35.19
C ALA A 1215 11.55 -33.00 36.28
N ALA A 1216 12.71 -32.35 36.32
CA ALA A 1216 12.99 -31.22 37.22
C ALA A 1216 12.13 -29.99 36.88
N ASN A 1217 11.77 -29.79 35.61
CA ASN A 1217 10.85 -28.73 35.20
C ASN A 1217 9.41 -29.02 35.69
N LEU A 1218 9.01 -30.29 35.81
CA LEU A 1218 7.72 -30.70 36.37
C LEU A 1218 7.59 -30.41 37.88
N THR A 1219 8.71 -30.17 38.59
CA THR A 1219 8.74 -29.94 40.04
C THR A 1219 9.13 -28.50 40.43
N LYS A 1220 9.88 -27.78 39.58
CA LYS A 1220 10.38 -26.41 39.86
C LYS A 1220 9.31 -25.31 39.82
N ASP A 1221 8.30 -25.42 38.96
CA ASP A 1221 7.22 -24.40 38.88
C ASP A 1221 6.42 -24.26 40.19
N ASN A 1222 6.52 -25.22 41.11
CA ASN A 1222 5.90 -25.16 42.45
C ASN A 1222 6.80 -24.57 43.55
N ARG A 1223 8.14 -24.45 43.37
CA ARG A 1223 9.04 -23.91 44.39
C ARG A 1223 9.48 -22.47 44.09
N ASP A 1224 9.86 -22.18 42.85
CA ASP A 1224 10.28 -20.83 42.45
C ASP A 1224 9.10 -19.84 42.49
N SER A 1225 7.87 -20.32 42.34
CA SER A 1225 6.64 -19.53 42.52
C SER A 1225 6.36 -19.19 43.99
N HIS A 1226 6.70 -20.07 44.94
CA HIS A 1226 6.46 -19.88 46.37
C HIS A 1226 7.61 -19.17 47.11
N GLU A 1227 8.87 -19.34 46.70
CA GLU A 1227 10.02 -18.62 47.27
C GLU A 1227 10.03 -17.14 46.87
N LEU A 1228 9.76 -16.81 45.60
CA LEU A 1228 9.63 -15.40 45.17
C LEU A 1228 8.43 -14.69 45.80
N LEU A 1229 7.31 -15.40 46.01
CA LEU A 1229 6.15 -14.86 46.73
C LEU A 1229 6.48 -14.66 48.22
N ARG A 1230 7.29 -15.53 48.81
CA ARG A 1230 7.71 -15.40 50.22
C ARG A 1230 8.68 -14.23 50.39
N ASP A 1231 9.62 -14.03 49.48
CA ASP A 1231 10.55 -12.88 49.50
C ASP A 1231 9.80 -11.56 49.23
N GLN A 1232 8.81 -11.55 48.32
CA GLN A 1232 7.97 -10.36 48.07
C GLN A 1232 7.01 -10.04 49.23
N ILE A 1233 6.52 -11.04 49.96
CA ILE A 1233 5.73 -10.85 51.18
C ILE A 1233 6.62 -10.36 52.33
N GLN A 1234 7.88 -10.82 52.40
CA GLN A 1234 8.83 -10.41 53.43
C GLN A 1234 9.30 -8.96 53.25
N ASP A 1235 9.37 -8.46 52.01
CA ASP A 1235 9.58 -7.03 51.69
C ASP A 1235 8.34 -6.15 52.00
N CYS A 1236 7.16 -6.74 52.22
CA CYS A 1236 5.90 -6.03 52.50
C CYS A 1236 5.46 -6.12 53.98
N LEU A 1237 6.22 -6.78 54.84
CA LEU A 1237 5.94 -6.84 56.29
C LEU A 1237 6.68 -5.69 56.99
N LEU A 1238 5.92 -4.70 57.45
CA LEU A 1238 6.41 -3.65 58.34
C LEU A 1238 6.95 -4.30 59.64
N SER A 1239 8.19 -3.96 59.99
CA SER A 1239 8.74 -4.25 61.31
C SER A 1239 8.02 -3.36 62.33
N ASP A 1240 7.13 -3.95 63.13
CA ASP A 1240 6.64 -3.36 64.36
C ASP A 1240 7.78 -3.35 65.39
N SER A 1241 8.46 -2.21 65.52
CA SER A 1241 9.07 -1.80 66.79
C SER A 1241 9.38 -0.31 66.79
N ASP A 1242 8.65 0.39 67.66
CA ASP A 1242 9.07 1.51 68.51
C ASP A 1242 9.38 2.88 67.84
N ASP A 1243 8.56 3.90 68.14
CA ASP A 1243 8.90 4.76 69.28
C ASP A 1243 7.84 5.83 69.64
N GLU A 1244 7.77 6.02 70.95
CA GLU A 1244 7.13 7.03 71.78
C GLU A 1244 7.04 8.47 71.21
N THR A 1245 5.84 9.07 71.19
CA THR A 1245 5.46 10.31 71.92
C THR A 1245 4.03 10.75 71.66
#